data_AF-A0A8T0L426-F1
#
_entry.id   AF-A0A8T0L426-F1
#
_cell.length_a   1.000
_cell.length_b   1.000
_cell.length_c   1.000
_cell.angle_alpha   90.00
_cell.angle_beta   90.00
_cell.angle_gamma   90.00
#
_symmetry.space_group_name_H-M   'P 1'
#
loop_
_entity.id
_entity.type
_entity.pdbx_description
1 polymer ?
#
loop_
_entity_poly.entity_id
_entity_poly.type
_entity_poly.pdbx_seq_one_letter_code
_entity_poly.pdbx_strand_id
1 'polypeptide(L)'
;MYWCSDSRNVDVVDADDEGFPVSCSQGHRSSLNLQTHDGASICLVCFSNLLSNPLSPTVHVSYALSQISRSLSLPHFLQPLLTFHPHFLLSPLVAALSSFHDEPIAAQLTHLILALSASADPSVSCEFVSRVSDRITSSAFGWSSPQLHLLHCLGALLNGEKGDDLHKQIKDIGNLISVLVTGLQLPSEEIRGEVLFVLYKLSVLESTSAEADGSDMLIPFCPQILYLLVDVLMKTQNDDVRMNCIALLTMLARRHLLREECAYDTCNISSNERVDAKETEDGTKGTSLVNLFAEAIKGPLLSSDSQVQIGTIDLLFHYLSSVKTSDYQIRVLVEENIADYLFEILRLSEYKDPAVKMCLQVLDLLSTAEETFKVRLVVGISTLIPALHYVAEIPFHPVQCATLKLIYECISECPGSVSISQLEELILVLIRMLRKHSGGEMGMIPETFIMVCSVFVALIRYPSCTGALDLSKSIGEATRHAISACLSVSERNVNQILQCLYLLKEAYAYSHDGNSSNSSKQELQNSILDTCSAYLLPWLVMGIKEMEEDIALGLLETFHSILLLQSSINATEYAETLISVGWFSFSYECLGLFTGDRMKSRIYLLLSSLMDSLLGNDSGQPIREAVLHLSHDPIDLLFLLGQRSSNSLDLPSCQSAVLLILYTSSLYDERLADEKLILASLEQYILLNRSDFHHRTTDNMTVTRLVNLYSLLRGLDNTNYPIHYSREAEEIIFQLINNDEWDLLSARIHTVSLKWLFQQDDVINSLCHQTLKFCRSYNFEETDIIIENNNQTVNVQTLAELVSTEDNYGARIFVCLLTQLLQAESHERDAVCVLNVVATMVHAYPTALHPETLSADQSWVAVTMKMMEYSIPPDKVDILSDESLFVIGILSLILHLSTKKTLEETSKTILFNTSIISMVNTVVCAASSKGHALVDHDEGTSTGETLIFLLLLHYFAFKSLHAILPGFVDWQSFLVSTKPSEPLAFIGIRCHDLCRLLHFGSPAIKIAASYSLLELFNRISDQINSNHEELRCTVGYLMSIRSILEGLVFYNDLRVATNCCLCLSMILGWENLTNKTKLLEGSRWCRLIIEEMTVSFAAPALASQSFMNKQSPQVLIAIAVLKLSTIPQWMRSVFDSSSISGILENLTASNLSSEILVLFRELLKSNFLSTEQIATINQILQECRKRVYTNNAQDDLPNEAIKKVFTASYDTGDICEFLIDLMTSEAYIDTVSLGFHTGSKKLFEEIEMFYSSLSVDDGGCR
;
A
#
# COMPACT_ATOMS: atom_id res chain seq x y z
N MET A 1 68.27 -70.96 14.47
CA MET A 1 67.32 -72.09 14.66
C MET A 1 67.27 -72.85 13.35
N TYR A 2 67.88 -74.04 13.28
CA TYR A 2 67.66 -74.96 12.15
C TYR A 2 66.27 -75.59 12.35
N TRP A 3 65.35 -75.37 11.42
CA TRP A 3 64.10 -76.14 11.33
C TRP A 3 64.27 -77.15 10.20
N CYS A 4 64.17 -78.43 10.55
CA CYS A 4 64.28 -79.56 9.64
C CYS A 4 62.88 -79.78 9.02
N SER A 5 62.81 -79.63 7.70
CA SER A 5 61.68 -80.00 6.86
C SER A 5 61.72 -81.51 6.60
N ASP A 6 60.67 -82.23 6.95
CA ASP A 6 60.29 -83.42 6.18
C ASP A 6 58.78 -83.68 6.23
N SER A 7 58.21 -83.66 5.04
CA SER A 7 56.84 -84.04 4.69
C SER A 7 56.74 -85.56 4.51
N ARG A 8 55.70 -86.21 5.06
CA ARG A 8 54.88 -87.24 4.35
C ARG A 8 53.71 -87.75 5.20
N ASN A 9 52.59 -87.92 4.50
CA ASN A 9 51.26 -88.41 4.89
C ASN A 9 51.24 -89.77 5.61
N VAL A 10 50.20 -90.00 6.44
CA VAL A 10 49.09 -90.97 6.25
C VAL A 10 48.35 -91.26 7.58
N ASP A 11 47.01 -91.12 7.52
CA ASP A 11 45.88 -91.75 8.24
C ASP A 11 45.75 -91.87 9.77
N VAL A 12 44.63 -91.26 10.21
CA VAL A 12 43.68 -91.54 11.32
C VAL A 12 43.89 -92.78 12.19
N VAL A 13 44.06 -92.56 13.51
CA VAL A 13 43.44 -93.34 14.61
C VAL A 13 43.25 -92.42 15.84
N ASP A 14 42.02 -92.39 16.38
CA ASP A 14 41.66 -91.79 17.69
C ASP A 14 42.37 -92.49 18.86
N ALA A 15 42.90 -91.71 19.79
CA ALA A 15 42.91 -92.05 21.22
C ALA A 15 43.27 -90.82 22.05
N ASP A 16 42.38 -90.47 22.98
CA ASP A 16 42.70 -89.70 24.18
C ASP A 16 43.96 -90.26 24.85
N ASP A 17 45.00 -89.44 25.01
CA ASP A 17 45.86 -89.52 26.19
C ASP A 17 46.72 -88.27 26.37
N GLU A 18 46.68 -87.76 27.60
CA GLU A 18 47.73 -87.04 28.31
C GLU A 18 48.72 -86.16 27.53
N GLY A 19 48.40 -84.86 27.53
CA GLY A 19 49.23 -83.85 28.19
C GLY A 19 50.74 -84.09 28.30
N PHE A 20 51.47 -84.18 27.19
CA PHE A 20 52.90 -83.86 27.19
C PHE A 20 53.10 -82.41 26.76
N PRO A 21 53.60 -81.55 27.65
CA PRO A 21 53.81 -80.16 27.29
C PRO A 21 54.98 -80.08 26.30
N VAL A 22 54.73 -79.70 25.04
CA VAL A 22 55.77 -79.53 24.03
C VAL A 22 56.77 -78.49 24.54
N SER A 23 57.91 -78.95 25.06
CA SER A 23 59.02 -78.09 25.45
C SER A 23 59.81 -77.72 24.19
N CYS A 24 60.25 -76.48 24.08
CA CYS A 24 61.08 -76.09 22.94
C CYS A 24 62.43 -76.84 22.96
N SER A 25 63.16 -76.83 21.84
CA SER A 25 64.48 -77.48 21.71
C SER A 25 65.57 -76.95 22.64
N GLN A 26 65.30 -75.88 23.39
CA GLN A 26 66.17 -75.30 24.42
C GLN A 26 65.73 -75.67 25.85
N GLY A 27 64.75 -76.55 26.02
CA GLY A 27 64.29 -77.05 27.33
C GLY A 27 63.50 -76.02 28.15
N HIS A 28 62.96 -74.96 27.54
CA HIS A 28 62.15 -73.98 28.26
C HIS A 28 60.80 -74.58 28.70
N ARG A 29 60.27 -74.05 29.81
CA ARG A 29 58.97 -74.44 30.35
C ARG A 29 57.91 -74.37 29.26
N SER A 30 57.13 -75.44 29.15
CA SER A 30 56.04 -75.56 28.18
C SER A 30 54.94 -74.51 28.34
N SER A 31 54.75 -73.97 29.54
CA SER A 31 53.84 -72.84 29.78
C SER A 31 54.22 -71.60 28.96
N LEU A 32 55.45 -71.51 28.45
CA LEU A 32 55.95 -70.43 27.59
C LEU A 32 55.99 -70.82 26.11
N ASN A 33 55.37 -71.94 25.72
CA ASN A 33 55.30 -72.41 24.35
C ASN A 33 53.84 -72.42 23.88
N LEU A 34 53.47 -71.49 23.01
CA LEU A 34 52.09 -71.26 22.58
C LEU A 34 51.83 -71.86 21.19
N GLN A 35 50.71 -72.57 21.01
CA GLN A 35 50.37 -73.25 19.76
C GLN A 35 49.80 -72.28 18.71
N THR A 36 50.31 -72.38 17.49
CA THR A 36 49.80 -71.67 16.31
C THR A 36 48.81 -72.56 15.53
N HIS A 37 48.04 -71.95 14.62
CA HIS A 37 47.02 -72.64 13.80
C HIS A 37 47.56 -73.85 13.01
N ASP A 38 48.83 -73.82 12.59
CA ASP A 38 49.44 -74.88 11.78
C ASP A 38 50.01 -76.05 12.62
N GLY A 39 49.65 -76.14 13.90
CA GLY A 39 50.15 -77.16 14.84
C GLY A 39 51.60 -76.94 15.30
N ALA A 40 52.23 -75.84 14.89
CA ALA A 40 53.54 -75.42 15.37
C ALA A 40 53.43 -74.70 16.73
N SER A 41 54.53 -74.59 17.45
CA SER A 41 54.56 -73.94 18.76
C SER A 41 55.63 -72.84 18.81
N ILE A 42 55.25 -71.63 19.24
CA ILE A 42 56.17 -70.50 19.42
C ILE A 42 56.58 -70.42 20.89
N CYS A 43 57.87 -70.64 21.14
CA CYS A 43 58.46 -70.45 22.46
C CYS A 43 58.76 -68.97 22.70
N LEU A 44 58.04 -68.35 23.63
CA LEU A 44 58.16 -66.94 23.98
C LEU A 44 59.58 -66.57 24.43
N VAL A 45 60.29 -67.46 25.14
CA VAL A 45 61.68 -67.23 25.57
C VAL A 45 62.63 -67.21 24.37
N CYS A 46 62.49 -68.16 23.43
CA CYS A 46 63.33 -68.19 22.23
C CYS A 46 63.07 -66.98 21.33
N PHE A 47 61.81 -66.57 21.21
CA PHE A 47 61.43 -65.36 20.52
C PHE A 47 62.00 -64.10 21.19
N SER A 48 61.86 -63.98 22.51
CA SER A 48 62.46 -62.91 23.31
C SER A 48 63.97 -62.80 23.10
N ASN A 49 64.69 -63.92 23.11
CA ASN A 49 66.14 -63.94 22.91
C ASN A 49 66.53 -63.55 21.48
N LEU A 50 65.73 -63.92 20.48
CA LEU A 50 65.94 -63.50 19.09
C LEU A 50 65.81 -61.97 18.96
N LEU A 51 64.79 -61.39 19.60
CA LEU A 51 64.52 -59.95 19.59
C LEU A 51 65.51 -59.13 20.42
N SER A 52 65.97 -59.65 21.56
CA SER A 52 66.85 -58.92 22.49
C SER A 52 68.32 -58.89 22.04
N ASN A 53 68.66 -59.60 20.96
CA ASN A 53 70.02 -59.62 20.42
C ASN A 53 70.12 -58.75 19.15
N PRO A 54 70.82 -57.60 19.20
CA PRO A 54 70.94 -56.69 18.05
C PRO A 54 71.72 -57.30 16.88
N LEU A 55 72.49 -58.37 17.12
CA LEU A 55 73.25 -59.07 16.08
C LEU A 55 72.43 -60.19 15.39
N SER A 56 71.16 -60.35 15.76
CA SER A 56 70.28 -61.32 15.11
C SER A 56 70.03 -60.95 13.65
N PRO A 57 70.06 -61.93 12.70
CA PRO A 57 69.74 -61.66 11.31
C PRO A 57 68.33 -61.09 11.15
N THR A 58 68.23 -59.93 10.50
CA THR A 58 67.00 -59.15 10.30
C THR A 58 65.90 -59.95 9.60
N VAL A 59 66.26 -60.85 8.67
CA VAL A 59 65.33 -61.77 7.99
C VAL A 59 64.64 -62.72 8.99
N HIS A 60 65.38 -63.25 9.96
CA HIS A 60 64.81 -64.15 10.98
C HIS A 60 63.96 -63.38 11.99
N VAL A 61 64.39 -62.18 12.37
CA VAL A 61 63.63 -61.27 13.24
C VAL A 61 62.31 -60.89 12.58
N SER A 62 62.31 -60.44 11.33
CA SER A 62 61.11 -60.07 10.58
C SER A 62 60.17 -61.26 10.36
N TYR A 63 60.70 -62.43 10.00
CA TYR A 63 59.88 -63.64 9.88
C TYR A 63 59.21 -63.99 11.22
N ALA A 64 59.96 -63.97 12.33
CA ALA A 64 59.43 -64.27 13.65
C ALA A 64 58.35 -63.26 14.08
N LEU A 65 58.55 -61.97 13.82
CA LEU A 65 57.55 -60.92 14.09
C LEU A 65 56.26 -61.13 13.28
N SER A 66 56.39 -61.49 12.00
CA SER A 66 55.23 -61.81 11.15
C SER A 66 54.45 -63.02 11.66
N GLN A 67 55.14 -64.09 12.09
CA GLN A 67 54.50 -65.28 12.64
C GLN A 67 53.75 -64.99 13.95
N ILE A 68 54.35 -64.21 14.85
CA ILE A 68 53.66 -63.81 16.08
C ILE A 68 52.48 -62.89 15.79
N SER A 69 52.64 -61.89 14.91
CA SER A 69 51.55 -60.97 14.53
C SER A 69 50.33 -61.71 13.97
N ARG A 70 50.55 -62.69 13.08
CA ARG A 70 49.47 -63.56 12.56
C ARG A 70 48.84 -64.41 13.67
N SER A 71 49.67 -64.90 14.60
CA SER A 71 49.19 -65.75 15.69
C SER A 71 48.34 -64.98 16.71
N LEU A 72 48.57 -63.68 16.92
CA LEU A 72 47.74 -62.86 17.79
C LEU A 72 46.29 -62.70 17.31
N SER A 73 46.01 -62.90 16.02
CA SER A 73 44.63 -62.88 15.50
C SER A 73 43.84 -64.13 15.89
N LEU A 74 44.49 -65.14 16.48
CA LEU A 74 43.88 -66.42 16.84
C LEU A 74 43.51 -66.44 18.34
N PRO A 75 42.23 -66.66 18.70
CA PRO A 75 41.80 -66.66 20.10
C PRO A 75 42.56 -67.68 20.98
N HIS A 76 42.88 -68.86 20.44
CA HIS A 76 43.59 -69.92 21.17
C HIS A 76 45.08 -69.64 21.42
N PHE A 77 45.68 -68.70 20.69
CA PHE A 77 47.05 -68.24 20.94
C PHE A 77 47.04 -66.97 21.82
N LEU A 78 46.12 -66.05 21.53
CA LEU A 78 45.99 -64.76 22.22
C LEU A 78 45.50 -64.92 23.67
N GLN A 79 44.45 -65.73 23.91
CA GLN A 79 43.86 -65.87 25.24
C GLN A 79 44.87 -66.44 26.26
N PRO A 80 45.65 -67.50 25.98
CA PRO A 80 46.69 -67.95 26.91
C PRO A 80 47.83 -66.96 27.10
N LEU A 81 48.24 -66.26 26.04
CA LEU A 81 49.27 -65.21 26.12
C LEU A 81 48.84 -64.10 27.09
N LEU A 82 47.60 -63.61 26.94
CA LEU A 82 47.06 -62.53 27.77
C LEU A 82 46.71 -62.99 29.20
N THR A 83 46.26 -64.23 29.38
CA THR A 83 45.85 -64.73 30.71
C THR A 83 47.04 -65.07 31.60
N PHE A 84 48.08 -65.68 31.03
CA PHE A 84 49.20 -66.22 31.82
C PHE A 84 50.49 -65.41 31.69
N HIS A 85 50.69 -64.69 30.57
CA HIS A 85 51.93 -63.98 30.26
C HIS A 85 51.73 -62.57 29.67
N PRO A 86 50.77 -61.75 30.16
CA PRO A 86 50.39 -60.47 29.54
C PRO A 86 51.57 -59.49 29.39
N HIS A 87 52.52 -59.52 30.34
CA HIS A 87 53.66 -58.60 30.39
C HIS A 87 54.96 -59.18 29.81
N PHE A 88 54.96 -60.45 29.37
CA PHE A 88 56.20 -61.16 29.03
C PHE A 88 56.93 -60.58 27.81
N LEU A 89 56.18 -60.14 26.81
CA LEU A 89 56.74 -59.62 25.55
C LEU A 89 57.07 -58.11 25.59
N LEU A 90 56.75 -57.41 26.69
CA LEU A 90 56.98 -55.96 26.82
C LEU A 90 58.46 -55.58 26.65
N SER A 91 59.34 -56.14 27.49
CA SER A 91 60.77 -55.78 27.47
C SER A 91 61.47 -56.16 26.17
N PRO A 92 61.25 -57.36 25.59
CA PRO A 92 61.93 -57.77 24.36
C PRO A 92 61.49 -56.95 23.14
N LEU A 93 60.21 -56.59 23.06
CA LEU A 93 59.70 -55.77 21.95
C LEU A 93 60.20 -54.33 22.02
N VAL A 94 60.18 -53.71 23.20
CA VAL A 94 60.71 -52.35 23.41
C VAL A 94 62.24 -52.32 23.20
N ALA A 95 62.96 -53.34 23.66
CA ALA A 95 64.40 -53.44 23.42
C ALA A 95 64.72 -53.60 21.93
N ALA A 96 63.95 -54.43 21.20
CA ALA A 96 64.11 -54.61 19.76
C ALA A 96 63.92 -53.28 19.02
N LEU A 97 62.88 -52.50 19.33
CA LEU A 97 62.65 -51.17 18.75
C LEU A 97 63.84 -50.23 18.93
N SER A 98 64.51 -50.27 20.08
CA SER A 98 65.67 -49.42 20.37
C SER A 98 66.98 -49.90 19.73
N SER A 99 67.00 -51.10 19.14
CA SER A 99 68.23 -51.79 18.73
C SER A 99 68.35 -52.07 17.23
N PHE A 100 67.23 -52.15 16.51
CA PHE A 100 67.20 -52.33 15.06
C PHE A 100 67.05 -50.99 14.33
N HIS A 101 67.82 -50.81 13.27
CA HIS A 101 67.78 -49.62 12.41
C HIS A 101 66.85 -49.78 11.19
N ASP A 102 66.36 -50.99 10.92
CA ASP A 102 65.51 -51.27 9.77
C ASP A 102 64.06 -50.82 9.99
N GLU A 103 63.61 -49.86 9.18
CA GLU A 103 62.24 -49.33 9.20
C GLU A 103 61.15 -50.41 9.05
N PRO A 104 61.25 -51.42 8.17
CA PRO A 104 60.23 -52.47 8.07
C PRO A 104 60.11 -53.33 9.34
N ILE A 105 61.23 -53.55 10.05
CA ILE A 105 61.22 -54.28 11.32
C ILE A 105 60.59 -53.41 12.41
N ALA A 106 60.94 -52.12 12.44
CA ALA A 106 60.31 -51.17 13.34
C ALA A 106 58.79 -51.08 13.12
N ALA A 107 58.31 -51.01 11.88
CA ALA A 107 56.89 -51.01 11.57
C ALA A 107 56.19 -52.31 12.04
N GLN A 108 56.81 -53.48 11.83
CA GLN A 108 56.29 -54.76 12.32
C GLN A 108 56.25 -54.81 13.85
N LEU A 109 57.28 -54.27 14.52
CA LEU A 109 57.34 -54.16 15.98
C LEU A 109 56.24 -53.22 16.50
N THR A 110 56.08 -52.04 15.91
CA THR A 110 55.04 -51.07 16.28
C THR A 110 53.64 -51.67 16.09
N HIS A 111 53.36 -52.28 14.93
CA HIS A 111 52.09 -52.96 14.69
C HIS A 111 51.81 -54.07 15.71
N LEU A 112 52.83 -54.86 16.04
CA LEU A 112 52.72 -55.93 17.03
C LEU A 112 52.44 -55.39 18.43
N ILE A 113 53.12 -54.31 18.83
CA ILE A 113 52.90 -53.63 20.09
C ILE A 113 51.48 -53.06 20.17
N LEU A 114 51.00 -52.40 19.11
CA LEU A 114 49.63 -51.88 19.05
C LEU A 114 48.57 -53.00 19.11
N ALA A 115 48.79 -54.10 18.39
CA ALA A 115 47.88 -55.25 18.40
C ALA A 115 47.79 -55.90 19.80
N LEU A 116 48.92 -56.00 20.52
CA LEU A 116 48.95 -56.45 21.91
C LEU A 116 48.23 -55.45 22.83
N SER A 117 48.51 -54.16 22.70
CA SER A 117 47.87 -53.10 23.47
C SER A 117 46.36 -53.04 23.27
N ALA A 118 45.87 -53.27 22.06
CA ALA A 118 44.43 -53.26 21.75
C ALA A 118 43.69 -54.50 22.29
N SER A 119 44.39 -55.63 22.34
CA SER A 119 43.82 -56.94 22.70
C SER A 119 43.94 -57.28 24.19
N ALA A 120 44.90 -56.67 24.90
CA ALA A 120 45.21 -56.92 26.29
C ALA A 120 44.41 -56.06 27.28
N ASP A 121 44.58 -56.37 28.57
CA ASP A 121 44.16 -55.49 29.68
C ASP A 121 44.86 -54.12 29.58
N PRO A 122 44.21 -53.00 29.96
CA PRO A 122 44.81 -51.66 29.90
C PRO A 122 46.16 -51.53 30.63
N SER A 123 46.46 -52.40 31.60
CA SER A 123 47.78 -52.45 32.25
C SER A 123 48.95 -52.69 31.28
N VAL A 124 48.74 -53.46 30.20
CA VAL A 124 49.77 -53.77 29.20
C VAL A 124 50.08 -52.56 28.32
N SER A 125 49.06 -51.82 27.89
CA SER A 125 49.26 -50.58 27.11
C SER A 125 49.91 -49.49 27.97
N CYS A 126 49.48 -49.33 29.23
CA CYS A 126 50.10 -48.44 30.21
C CYS A 126 51.60 -48.74 30.39
N GLU A 127 51.98 -50.02 30.50
CA GLU A 127 53.38 -50.42 30.67
C GLU A 127 54.20 -50.26 29.38
N PHE A 128 53.61 -50.48 28.20
CA PHE A 128 54.25 -50.14 26.93
C PHE A 128 54.55 -48.65 26.83
N VAL A 129 53.58 -47.78 27.15
CA VAL A 129 53.77 -46.32 27.18
C VAL A 129 54.91 -45.95 28.13
N SER A 130 54.88 -46.45 29.38
CA SER A 130 55.91 -46.19 30.40
C SER A 130 57.32 -46.64 29.95
N ARG A 131 57.45 -47.85 29.38
CA ARG A 131 58.75 -48.39 28.95
C ARG A 131 59.28 -47.70 27.69
N VAL A 132 58.41 -47.34 26.74
CA VAL A 132 58.82 -46.61 25.53
C VAL A 132 59.23 -45.19 25.89
N SER A 133 58.46 -44.50 26.76
CA SER A 133 58.83 -43.16 27.24
C SER A 133 60.15 -43.18 28.03
N ASP A 134 60.35 -44.15 28.93
CA ASP A 134 61.59 -44.31 29.71
C ASP A 134 62.81 -44.55 28.81
N ARG A 135 62.63 -45.20 27.64
CA ARG A 135 63.71 -45.43 26.66
C ARG A 135 64.05 -44.18 25.88
N ILE A 136 63.07 -43.36 25.54
CA ILE A 136 63.28 -42.07 24.90
C ILE A 136 64.04 -41.14 25.86
N THR A 137 63.62 -41.04 27.13
CA THR A 137 64.25 -40.16 28.13
C THR A 137 65.66 -40.57 28.56
N SER A 138 65.96 -41.86 28.59
CA SER A 138 67.27 -42.39 29.02
C SER A 138 68.34 -42.40 27.93
N SER A 139 67.96 -42.15 26.67
CA SER A 139 68.89 -42.19 25.54
C SER A 139 69.68 -40.88 25.40
N ALA A 140 71.02 -40.97 25.39
CA ALA A 140 71.89 -39.81 25.35
C ALA A 140 71.84 -39.10 23.98
N PHE A 141 71.15 -37.95 23.89
CA PHE A 141 71.20 -36.86 22.87
C PHE A 141 71.65 -37.18 21.43
N GLY A 142 71.30 -38.35 20.88
CA GLY A 142 71.69 -38.78 19.54
C GLY A 142 70.49 -39.17 18.70
N TRP A 143 69.68 -38.18 18.31
CA TRP A 143 68.55 -38.27 17.38
C TRP A 143 68.88 -39.14 16.16
N SER A 144 68.53 -40.42 16.27
CA SER A 144 68.88 -41.50 15.35
C SER A 144 67.65 -42.27 14.89
N SER A 145 67.76 -43.05 13.81
CA SER A 145 66.64 -43.83 13.25
C SER A 145 65.89 -44.70 14.30
N PRO A 146 66.52 -45.40 15.27
CA PRO A 146 65.81 -46.13 16.31
C PRO A 146 65.02 -45.23 17.28
N GLN A 147 65.49 -44.01 17.54
CA GLN A 147 64.73 -43.05 18.33
C GLN A 147 63.52 -42.52 17.57
N LEU A 148 63.62 -42.31 16.26
CA LEU A 148 62.47 -42.00 15.40
C LEU A 148 61.42 -43.13 15.46
N HIS A 149 61.85 -44.39 15.38
CA HIS A 149 60.96 -45.55 15.51
C HIS A 149 60.29 -45.64 16.89
N LEU A 150 61.04 -45.38 17.97
CA LEU A 150 60.49 -45.32 19.33
C LEU A 150 59.48 -44.18 19.48
N LEU A 151 59.75 -43.03 18.87
CA LEU A 151 58.87 -41.86 18.91
C LEU A 151 57.57 -42.12 18.14
N HIS A 152 57.67 -42.70 16.93
CA HIS A 152 56.52 -43.12 16.14
C HIS A 152 55.67 -44.17 16.89
N CYS A 153 56.31 -45.16 17.51
CA CYS A 153 55.61 -46.15 18.33
C CYS A 153 54.92 -45.52 19.54
N LEU A 154 55.56 -44.54 20.20
CA LEU A 154 54.95 -43.79 21.29
C LEU A 154 53.72 -43.01 20.81
N GLY A 155 53.84 -42.26 19.70
CA GLY A 155 52.74 -41.52 19.11
C GLY A 155 51.56 -42.42 18.75
N ALA A 156 51.83 -43.57 18.14
CA ALA A 156 50.79 -44.54 17.80
C ALA A 156 50.12 -45.16 19.04
N LEU A 157 50.88 -45.44 20.11
CA LEU A 157 50.34 -45.92 21.39
C LEU A 157 49.44 -44.87 22.05
N LEU A 158 49.83 -43.60 22.02
CA LEU A 158 49.04 -42.48 22.55
C LEU A 158 47.79 -42.18 21.71
N ASN A 159 47.73 -42.63 20.46
CA ASN A 159 46.57 -42.46 19.58
C ASN A 159 45.48 -43.55 19.75
N GLY A 160 45.68 -44.55 20.62
CA GLY A 160 44.73 -45.66 20.80
C GLY A 160 43.47 -45.29 21.60
N GLU A 161 42.31 -45.88 21.25
CA GLU A 161 40.97 -45.55 21.79
C GLU A 161 40.71 -45.92 23.28
N LYS A 162 41.68 -46.49 24.02
CA LYS A 162 41.42 -47.26 25.25
C LYS A 162 41.95 -46.68 26.57
N GLY A 163 42.24 -45.39 26.71
CA GLY A 163 42.54 -44.87 28.05
C GLY A 163 42.81 -43.38 28.17
N ASP A 164 41.91 -42.68 28.84
CA ASP A 164 42.02 -41.24 29.17
C ASP A 164 43.16 -40.94 30.18
N ASP A 165 43.81 -41.97 30.75
CA ASP A 165 44.86 -41.85 31.77
C ASP A 165 46.27 -42.30 31.32
N LEU A 166 46.51 -42.55 30.03
CA LEU A 166 47.81 -43.07 29.53
C LEU A 166 48.99 -42.14 29.83
N HIS A 167 48.76 -40.82 29.84
CA HIS A 167 49.80 -39.83 30.14
C HIS A 167 50.31 -39.90 31.60
N LYS A 168 49.46 -40.35 32.55
CA LYS A 168 49.82 -40.49 33.98
C LYS A 168 50.83 -41.63 34.24
N GLN A 169 51.05 -42.51 33.26
CA GLN A 169 51.98 -43.65 33.35
C GLN A 169 53.43 -43.29 32.98
N ILE A 170 53.65 -42.06 32.51
CA ILE A 170 54.97 -41.51 32.18
C ILE A 170 55.59 -40.99 33.48
N LYS A 171 56.63 -41.67 33.98
CA LYS A 171 57.23 -41.39 35.31
C LYS A 171 57.89 -40.01 35.43
N ASP A 172 58.49 -39.51 34.36
CA ASP A 172 59.18 -38.22 34.30
C ASP A 172 58.81 -37.50 33.00
N ILE A 173 57.57 -37.01 32.97
CA ILE A 173 57.00 -36.30 31.83
C ILE A 173 57.75 -34.99 31.54
N GLY A 174 58.27 -34.31 32.56
CA GLY A 174 59.06 -33.09 32.39
C GLY A 174 60.36 -33.34 31.63
N ASN A 175 61.10 -34.40 31.96
CA ASN A 175 62.29 -34.79 31.21
C ASN A 175 61.96 -35.28 29.80
N LEU A 176 60.85 -36.01 29.61
CA LEU A 176 60.38 -36.39 28.27
C LEU A 176 60.09 -35.16 27.41
N ILE A 177 59.34 -34.19 27.92
CA ILE A 177 59.06 -32.93 27.21
C ILE A 177 60.37 -32.19 26.91
N SER A 178 61.30 -32.10 27.88
CA SER A 178 62.61 -31.48 27.64
C SER A 178 63.39 -32.16 26.51
N VAL A 179 63.39 -33.49 26.44
CA VAL A 179 64.02 -34.23 25.35
C VAL A 179 63.31 -33.93 24.03
N LEU A 180 61.98 -34.04 23.98
CA LEU A 180 61.18 -33.73 22.78
C LEU A 180 61.44 -32.30 22.27
N VAL A 181 61.54 -31.30 23.15
CA VAL A 181 61.88 -29.91 22.81
C VAL A 181 63.26 -29.81 22.15
N THR A 182 64.26 -30.60 22.58
CA THR A 182 65.57 -30.65 21.89
C THR A 182 65.47 -31.24 20.48
N GLY A 183 64.47 -32.08 20.21
CA GLY A 183 64.22 -32.66 18.90
C GLY A 183 63.67 -31.66 17.90
N LEU A 184 62.83 -30.72 18.36
CA LEU A 184 62.30 -29.63 17.52
C LEU A 184 63.42 -28.72 16.97
N GLN A 185 64.53 -28.57 17.70
CA GLN A 185 65.68 -27.75 17.30
C GLN A 185 66.48 -28.34 16.12
N LEU A 186 66.30 -29.63 15.82
CA LEU A 186 67.01 -30.28 14.72
C LEU A 186 66.44 -29.92 13.36
N PRO A 187 67.23 -29.89 12.28
CA PRO A 187 66.74 -29.59 10.93
C PRO A 187 66.02 -30.76 10.22
N SER A 188 65.67 -31.84 10.93
CA SER A 188 65.04 -33.03 10.33
C SER A 188 63.51 -32.93 10.39
N GLU A 189 62.87 -32.88 9.23
CA GLU A 189 61.40 -32.79 9.12
C GLU A 189 60.69 -34.07 9.62
N GLU A 190 61.27 -35.26 9.43
CA GLU A 190 60.72 -36.53 9.94
C GLU A 190 60.69 -36.55 11.47
N ILE A 191 61.79 -36.14 12.11
CA ILE A 191 61.89 -36.08 13.58
C ILE A 191 60.97 -34.98 14.12
N ARG A 192 60.96 -33.79 13.51
CA ARG A 192 60.05 -32.70 13.90
C ARG A 192 58.59 -33.15 13.80
N GLY A 193 58.19 -33.76 12.69
CA GLY A 193 56.82 -34.22 12.48
C GLY A 193 56.33 -35.18 13.56
N GLU A 194 57.15 -36.19 13.90
CA GLU A 194 56.84 -37.16 14.96
C GLU A 194 56.87 -36.52 16.36
N VAL A 195 57.82 -35.62 16.63
CA VAL A 195 57.88 -34.91 17.93
C VAL A 195 56.63 -34.06 18.13
N LEU A 196 56.22 -33.31 17.10
CA LEU A 196 55.01 -32.47 17.11
C LEU A 196 53.76 -33.32 17.34
N PHE A 197 53.64 -34.46 16.66
CA PHE A 197 52.51 -35.37 16.82
C PHE A 197 52.43 -35.93 18.25
N VAL A 198 53.55 -36.37 18.83
CA VAL A 198 53.59 -36.87 20.21
C VAL A 198 53.24 -35.78 21.20
N LEU A 199 53.81 -34.58 21.07
CA LEU A 199 53.48 -33.43 21.93
C LEU A 199 51.99 -33.05 21.82
N TYR A 200 51.44 -33.05 20.60
CA TYR A 200 50.01 -32.82 20.37
C TYR A 200 49.15 -33.86 21.10
N LYS A 201 49.47 -35.16 20.95
CA LYS A 201 48.71 -36.24 21.61
C LYS A 201 48.81 -36.18 23.13
N LEU A 202 49.98 -35.88 23.68
CA LEU A 202 50.13 -35.65 25.13
C LEU A 202 49.24 -34.50 25.62
N SER A 203 49.18 -33.39 24.86
CA SER A 203 48.33 -32.24 25.20
C SER A 203 46.83 -32.55 25.13
N VAL A 204 46.39 -33.39 24.18
CA VAL A 204 44.98 -33.84 24.07
C VAL A 204 44.59 -34.78 25.21
N LEU A 205 45.46 -35.70 25.62
CA LEU A 205 45.18 -36.63 26.72
C LEU A 205 45.16 -35.94 28.09
N GLU A 206 45.88 -34.85 28.25
CA GLU A 206 45.86 -34.05 29.48
C GLU A 206 44.53 -33.29 29.64
N SER A 207 43.99 -32.74 28.55
CA SER A 207 42.76 -31.92 28.59
C SER A 207 41.47 -32.69 28.87
N THR A 208 41.49 -34.01 28.76
CA THR A 208 40.35 -34.91 29.04
C THR A 208 40.31 -35.39 30.50
N SER A 209 41.37 -35.16 31.28
CA SER A 209 41.43 -35.56 32.68
C SER A 209 40.69 -34.57 33.60
N ALA A 210 39.64 -35.03 34.29
CA ALA A 210 38.72 -34.17 35.05
C ALA A 210 39.25 -33.63 36.40
N GLU A 211 40.53 -33.85 36.73
CA GLU A 211 41.13 -33.37 37.99
C GLU A 211 41.91 -32.08 37.74
N ALA A 212 41.19 -30.97 37.90
CA ALA A 212 41.74 -29.62 37.92
C ALA A 212 42.60 -29.37 39.16
N ASP A 213 43.82 -29.91 39.20
CA ASP A 213 44.88 -29.49 40.12
C ASP A 213 46.08 -28.93 39.33
N GLY A 214 45.90 -27.72 38.81
CA GLY A 214 46.84 -26.61 39.01
C GLY A 214 48.20 -26.53 38.29
N SER A 215 48.71 -27.52 37.56
CA SER A 215 49.92 -27.31 36.74
C SER A 215 49.91 -28.08 35.43
N ASP A 216 49.57 -27.37 34.36
CA ASP A 216 49.75 -27.83 32.98
C ASP A 216 51.21 -28.29 32.76
N MET A 217 51.40 -29.50 32.24
CA MET A 217 52.72 -30.09 32.07
C MET A 217 53.58 -29.35 31.03
N LEU A 218 52.96 -28.57 30.16
CA LEU A 218 53.64 -27.77 29.13
C LEU A 218 54.00 -26.36 29.60
N ILE A 219 53.34 -25.81 30.63
CA ILE A 219 53.60 -24.43 31.15
C ILE A 219 55.10 -24.14 31.37
N PRO A 220 55.89 -25.01 32.03
CA PRO A 220 57.31 -24.75 32.27
C PRO A 220 58.16 -24.63 31.00
N PHE A 221 57.68 -25.19 29.89
CA PHE A 221 58.36 -25.24 28.60
C PHE A 221 57.70 -24.34 27.55
N CYS A 222 56.53 -23.78 27.84
CA CYS A 222 55.70 -23.00 26.91
C CYS A 222 56.52 -21.96 26.14
N PRO A 223 57.36 -21.11 26.80
CA PRO A 223 58.14 -20.12 26.06
C PRO A 223 59.05 -20.70 24.99
N GLN A 224 59.84 -21.70 25.38
CA GLN A 224 60.75 -22.34 24.46
C GLN A 224 60.00 -23.09 23.35
N ILE A 225 58.88 -23.73 23.68
CA ILE A 225 58.03 -24.44 22.72
C ILE A 225 57.43 -23.45 21.72
N LEU A 226 56.84 -22.34 22.14
CA LEU A 226 56.18 -21.39 21.24
C LEU A 226 57.15 -20.79 20.22
N TYR A 227 58.32 -20.32 20.65
CA TYR A 227 59.34 -19.83 19.71
C TYR A 227 59.78 -20.91 18.72
N LEU A 228 59.94 -22.16 19.16
CA LEU A 228 60.32 -23.27 18.28
C LEU A 228 59.20 -23.67 17.32
N LEU A 229 57.94 -23.67 17.75
CA LEU A 229 56.78 -23.97 16.88
C LEU A 229 56.63 -22.91 15.79
N VAL A 230 56.75 -21.64 16.16
CA VAL A 230 56.74 -20.51 15.22
C VAL A 230 57.92 -20.62 14.23
N ASP A 231 59.12 -20.94 14.72
CA ASP A 231 60.29 -21.15 13.86
C ASP A 231 60.14 -22.36 12.91
N VAL A 232 59.55 -23.45 13.39
CA VAL A 232 59.26 -24.64 12.57
C VAL A 232 58.27 -24.27 11.46
N LEU A 233 57.15 -23.59 11.78
CA LEU A 233 56.18 -23.15 10.77
C LEU A 233 56.78 -22.21 9.73
N MET A 234 57.66 -21.29 10.15
CA MET A 234 58.38 -20.38 9.24
C MET A 234 59.28 -21.12 8.24
N LYS A 235 59.92 -22.20 8.67
CA LYS A 235 60.98 -22.88 7.90
C LYS A 235 60.49 -24.08 7.10
N THR A 236 59.48 -24.79 7.59
CA THR A 236 59.03 -26.04 6.95
C THR A 236 58.28 -25.78 5.65
N GLN A 237 58.50 -26.66 4.67
CA GLN A 237 57.72 -26.77 3.43
C GLN A 237 56.89 -28.05 3.38
N ASN A 238 56.92 -28.88 4.43
CA ASN A 238 56.20 -30.14 4.49
C ASN A 238 54.83 -29.91 5.18
N ASP A 239 53.75 -30.13 4.44
CA ASP A 239 52.39 -29.92 4.93
C ASP A 239 52.01 -30.88 6.08
N ASP A 240 52.57 -32.09 6.17
CA ASP A 240 52.35 -33.00 7.30
C ASP A 240 52.94 -32.43 8.60
N VAL A 241 54.13 -31.83 8.51
CA VAL A 241 54.80 -31.17 9.64
C VAL A 241 54.04 -29.90 10.03
N ARG A 242 53.56 -29.12 9.05
CA ARG A 242 52.69 -27.97 9.30
C ARG A 242 51.42 -28.38 10.02
N MET A 243 50.73 -29.43 9.57
CA MET A 243 49.50 -29.93 10.19
C MET A 243 49.72 -30.33 11.65
N ASN A 244 50.77 -31.09 11.94
CA ASN A 244 51.08 -31.49 13.32
C ASN A 244 51.44 -30.27 14.19
N CYS A 245 52.16 -29.30 13.62
CA CYS A 245 52.51 -28.06 14.32
C CYS A 245 51.26 -27.21 14.62
N ILE A 246 50.40 -27.01 13.62
CA ILE A 246 49.12 -26.30 13.74
C ILE A 246 48.24 -27.00 14.77
N ALA A 247 48.11 -28.33 14.73
CA ALA A 247 47.29 -29.08 15.67
C ALA A 247 47.75 -28.88 17.13
N LEU A 248 49.06 -28.90 17.37
CA LEU A 248 49.63 -28.60 18.70
C LEU A 248 49.35 -27.16 19.11
N LEU A 249 49.62 -26.18 18.23
CA LEU A 249 49.34 -24.77 18.50
C LEU A 249 47.85 -24.51 18.79
N THR A 250 46.95 -25.17 18.07
CA THR A 250 45.50 -25.05 18.27
C THR A 250 45.11 -25.57 19.65
N MET A 251 45.70 -26.69 20.09
CA MET A 251 45.48 -27.19 21.44
C MET A 251 46.01 -26.23 22.51
N LEU A 252 47.18 -25.63 22.31
CA LEU A 252 47.72 -24.61 23.22
C LEU A 252 46.82 -23.36 23.25
N ALA A 253 46.26 -22.95 22.11
CA ALA A 253 45.32 -21.84 22.00
C ALA A 253 44.01 -22.12 22.77
N ARG A 254 43.43 -23.31 22.59
CA ARG A 254 42.21 -23.75 23.30
C ARG A 254 42.39 -23.82 24.81
N ARG A 255 43.62 -24.08 25.28
CA ARG A 255 44.00 -24.06 26.71
C ARG A 255 44.35 -22.66 27.23
N HIS A 256 44.22 -21.61 26.41
CA HIS A 256 44.55 -20.21 26.74
C HIS A 256 46.03 -19.93 27.09
N LEU A 257 46.94 -20.87 26.82
CA LEU A 257 48.36 -20.78 27.18
C LEU A 257 49.14 -19.77 26.31
N LEU A 258 48.60 -19.41 25.14
CA LEU A 258 49.18 -18.41 24.24
C LEU A 258 49.04 -16.97 24.79
N ARG A 259 48.16 -16.75 25.78
CA ARG A 259 47.84 -15.44 26.36
C ARG A 259 48.88 -14.94 27.36
N GLU A 260 49.43 -15.83 28.19
CA GLU A 260 50.25 -15.48 29.36
C GLU A 260 51.65 -14.98 28.99
N GLU A 261 52.19 -15.43 27.87
CA GLU A 261 53.55 -15.07 27.43
C GLU A 261 53.61 -13.74 26.67
N CYS A 262 52.59 -13.46 25.85
CA CYS A 262 52.50 -12.17 25.16
C CYS A 262 52.34 -10.98 26.12
N ALA A 263 51.81 -11.21 27.33
CA ALA A 263 51.76 -10.22 28.40
C ALA A 263 53.15 -9.91 29.00
N TYR A 264 54.03 -10.91 29.09
CA TYR A 264 55.41 -10.76 29.57
C TYR A 264 56.28 -9.93 28.62
N ASP A 265 56.12 -10.10 27.30
CA ASP A 265 56.80 -9.29 26.27
C ASP A 265 56.36 -7.82 26.30
N THR A 266 55.07 -7.56 26.53
CA THR A 266 54.51 -6.20 26.57
C THR A 266 55.02 -5.40 27.78
N CYS A 267 55.21 -6.06 28.95
CA CYS A 267 55.74 -5.41 30.14
C CYS A 267 57.21 -4.98 29.98
N ASN A 268 58.06 -5.77 29.32
CA ASN A 268 59.49 -5.45 29.13
C ASN A 268 59.76 -4.28 28.18
N ILE A 269 58.87 -3.99 27.23
CA ILE A 269 59.02 -2.86 26.30
C ILE A 269 58.74 -1.52 27.01
N SER A 270 57.94 -1.53 28.09
CA SER A 270 57.51 -0.32 28.81
C SER A 270 58.45 0.16 29.93
N SER A 271 59.42 -0.65 30.38
CA SER A 271 60.19 -0.38 31.60
C SER A 271 61.70 -0.10 31.43
N ASN A 272 62.24 -0.02 30.21
CA ASN A 272 63.66 0.31 29.99
C ASN A 272 63.85 1.69 29.32
N GLU A 273 63.47 2.75 30.02
CA GLU A 273 64.13 4.05 29.85
C GLU A 273 65.26 4.18 30.89
N ARG A 274 66.48 4.37 30.37
CA ARG A 274 67.77 4.62 31.06
C ARG A 274 68.39 3.40 31.77
N VAL A 275 69.48 2.86 31.21
CA VAL A 275 70.86 3.32 31.43
C VAL A 275 71.78 2.64 30.39
N ASP A 276 72.74 3.43 29.89
CA ASP A 276 73.82 3.15 28.93
C ASP A 276 74.30 1.68 28.80
N ALA A 277 74.15 1.12 27.60
CA ALA A 277 75.02 0.05 27.10
C ALA A 277 75.38 0.33 25.64
N LYS A 278 76.68 0.35 25.38
CA LYS A 278 77.33 0.74 24.12
C LYS A 278 76.83 -0.05 22.91
N GLU A 279 76.67 0.70 21.83
CA GLU A 279 76.56 0.26 20.44
C GLU A 279 77.51 -0.89 20.10
N THR A 280 76.93 -2.02 19.68
CA THR A 280 77.57 -2.94 18.73
C THR A 280 76.55 -3.23 17.64
N GLU A 281 76.97 -3.02 16.40
CA GLU A 281 76.21 -3.24 15.17
C GLU A 281 75.83 -4.72 15.03
N ASP A 282 74.61 -5.09 15.41
CA ASP A 282 73.81 -6.06 14.66
C ASP A 282 72.32 -5.77 14.91
N GLY A 283 71.61 -5.45 13.83
CA GLY A 283 70.26 -4.92 13.87
C GLY A 283 69.23 -6.02 14.08
N THR A 284 68.96 -6.40 15.33
CA THR A 284 67.70 -7.09 15.67
C THR A 284 67.15 -6.54 16.98
N LYS A 285 66.36 -5.46 16.89
CA LYS A 285 65.40 -5.16 17.95
C LYS A 285 64.53 -6.40 18.10
N GLY A 286 64.51 -7.03 19.28
CA GLY A 286 63.78 -8.28 19.52
C GLY A 286 62.34 -8.19 19.01
N THR A 287 62.05 -8.93 17.94
CA THR A 287 60.73 -9.00 17.31
C THR A 287 59.79 -9.71 18.29
N SER A 288 58.66 -9.07 18.65
CA SER A 288 57.68 -9.66 19.58
C SER A 288 57.15 -11.00 19.04
N LEU A 289 56.84 -11.94 19.93
CA LEU A 289 56.34 -13.27 19.55
C LEU A 289 55.10 -13.20 18.63
N VAL A 290 54.25 -12.19 18.79
CA VAL A 290 53.04 -11.95 17.99
C VAL A 290 53.38 -11.62 16.53
N ASN A 291 54.41 -10.79 16.29
CA ASN A 291 54.87 -10.46 14.94
C ASN A 291 55.47 -11.70 14.26
N LEU A 292 56.25 -12.51 15.00
CA LEU A 292 56.80 -13.76 14.48
C LEU A 292 55.70 -14.77 14.17
N PHE A 293 54.68 -14.86 15.03
CA PHE A 293 53.51 -15.70 14.81
C PHE A 293 52.73 -15.26 13.56
N ALA A 294 52.48 -13.96 13.41
CA ALA A 294 51.79 -13.38 12.25
C ALA A 294 52.54 -13.67 10.94
N GLU A 295 53.88 -13.65 10.95
CA GLU A 295 54.67 -14.05 9.78
C GLU A 295 54.59 -15.57 9.54
N ALA A 296 54.67 -16.39 10.60
CA ALA A 296 54.70 -17.86 10.52
C ALA A 296 53.44 -18.48 9.93
N ILE A 297 52.27 -17.90 10.20
CA ILE A 297 50.98 -18.41 9.70
C ILE A 297 50.75 -18.11 8.21
N LYS A 298 51.48 -17.17 7.60
CA LYS A 298 51.30 -16.82 6.17
C LYS A 298 51.61 -18.00 5.25
N GLY A 299 52.67 -18.76 5.53
CA GLY A 299 53.06 -19.94 4.76
C GLY A 299 51.96 -21.02 4.72
N PRO A 300 51.45 -21.47 5.89
CA PRO A 300 50.31 -22.39 5.97
C PRO A 300 49.02 -21.87 5.33
N LEU A 301 48.70 -20.58 5.45
CA LEU A 301 47.53 -19.97 4.77
C LEU A 301 47.66 -20.02 3.24
N LEU A 302 48.88 -19.96 2.71
CA LEU A 302 49.20 -20.07 1.28
C LEU A 302 49.37 -21.52 0.79
N SER A 303 49.19 -22.53 1.64
CA SER A 303 49.33 -23.93 1.23
C SER A 303 48.27 -24.31 0.18
N SER A 304 48.65 -25.18 -0.76
CA SER A 304 47.70 -25.79 -1.70
C SER A 304 46.82 -26.87 -1.05
N ASP A 305 47.17 -27.33 0.14
CA ASP A 305 46.35 -28.28 0.89
C ASP A 305 45.26 -27.56 1.68
N SER A 306 44.01 -27.81 1.30
CA SER A 306 42.83 -27.27 1.98
C SER A 306 42.77 -27.63 3.48
N GLN A 307 43.28 -28.79 3.91
CA GLN A 307 43.28 -29.19 5.31
C GLN A 307 44.26 -28.34 6.13
N VAL A 308 45.42 -28.00 5.55
CA VAL A 308 46.39 -27.07 6.15
C VAL A 308 45.80 -25.68 6.27
N GLN A 309 45.16 -25.18 5.21
CA GLN A 309 44.50 -23.87 5.25
C GLN A 309 43.41 -23.83 6.32
N ILE A 310 42.47 -24.79 6.30
CA ILE A 310 41.36 -24.86 7.28
C ILE A 310 41.90 -25.03 8.70
N GLY A 311 42.89 -25.90 8.91
CA GLY A 311 43.53 -26.09 10.21
C GLY A 311 44.18 -24.81 10.74
N THR A 312 44.83 -24.05 9.84
CA THR A 312 45.44 -22.75 10.19
C THR A 312 44.38 -21.71 10.55
N ILE A 313 43.24 -21.70 9.86
CA ILE A 313 42.13 -20.80 10.19
C ILE A 313 41.48 -21.19 11.53
N ASP A 314 41.33 -22.50 11.84
CA ASP A 314 40.87 -22.94 13.17
C ASP A 314 41.86 -22.51 14.27
N LEU A 315 43.16 -22.64 14.03
CA LEU A 315 44.19 -22.09 14.93
C LEU A 315 43.98 -20.59 15.17
N LEU A 316 43.78 -19.80 14.11
CA LEU A 316 43.52 -18.36 14.22
C LEU A 316 42.25 -18.07 15.01
N PHE A 317 41.18 -18.84 14.79
CA PHE A 317 39.93 -18.68 15.53
C PHE A 317 40.14 -18.89 17.04
N HIS A 318 40.80 -19.98 17.45
CA HIS A 318 41.07 -20.24 18.87
C HIS A 318 42.07 -19.25 19.46
N TYR A 319 43.10 -18.86 18.69
CA TYR A 319 44.06 -17.84 19.08
C TYR A 319 43.35 -16.52 19.38
N LEU A 320 42.61 -15.96 18.42
CA LEU A 320 41.88 -14.70 18.57
C LEU A 320 40.79 -14.78 19.65
N SER A 321 40.08 -15.92 19.76
CA SER A 321 39.08 -16.12 20.81
C SER A 321 39.70 -16.11 22.20
N SER A 322 40.91 -16.68 22.37
CA SER A 322 41.65 -16.65 23.63
C SER A 322 42.22 -15.27 23.98
N VAL A 323 42.46 -14.47 22.94
CA VAL A 323 43.16 -13.17 22.97
C VAL A 323 42.20 -11.97 23.01
N LYS A 324 40.88 -12.20 22.85
CA LYS A 324 39.79 -11.22 22.61
C LYS A 324 39.81 -9.92 23.46
N THR A 325 40.56 -9.87 24.55
CA THR A 325 40.76 -8.70 25.41
C THR A 325 41.97 -7.81 25.07
N SER A 326 42.91 -8.21 24.19
CA SER A 326 44.10 -7.42 23.87
C SER A 326 44.06 -6.84 22.45
N ASP A 327 43.65 -5.58 22.35
CA ASP A 327 43.58 -4.78 21.11
C ASP A 327 44.88 -4.85 20.28
N TYR A 328 46.05 -4.83 20.95
CA TYR A 328 47.35 -4.88 20.31
C TYR A 328 47.58 -6.11 19.41
N GLN A 329 47.19 -7.31 19.85
CA GLN A 329 47.49 -8.54 19.12
C GLN A 329 46.63 -8.71 17.88
N ILE A 330 45.36 -8.31 17.97
CA ILE A 330 44.42 -8.34 16.85
C ILE A 330 44.88 -7.30 15.81
N ARG A 331 45.28 -6.11 16.27
CA ARG A 331 45.80 -5.05 15.39
C ARG A 331 47.04 -5.49 14.61
N VAL A 332 48.01 -6.15 15.26
CA VAL A 332 49.21 -6.68 14.58
C VAL A 332 48.85 -7.66 13.47
N LEU A 333 47.91 -8.59 13.69
CA LEU A 333 47.50 -9.55 12.66
C LEU A 333 46.84 -8.86 11.45
N VAL A 334 46.07 -7.80 11.70
CA VAL A 334 45.46 -6.98 10.63
C VAL A 334 46.52 -6.19 9.86
N GLU A 335 47.49 -5.58 10.55
CA GLU A 335 48.63 -4.87 9.95
C GLU A 335 49.48 -5.79 9.07
N GLU A 336 49.67 -7.04 9.49
CA GLU A 336 50.41 -8.09 8.77
C GLU A 336 49.63 -8.75 7.60
N ASN A 337 48.50 -8.15 7.19
CA ASN A 337 47.67 -8.56 6.04
C ASN A 337 46.98 -9.93 6.19
N ILE A 338 46.81 -10.45 7.41
CA ILE A 338 46.13 -11.75 7.62
C ILE A 338 44.69 -11.72 7.09
N ALA A 339 43.99 -10.58 7.22
CA ALA A 339 42.66 -10.40 6.65
C ALA A 339 42.63 -10.60 5.12
N ASP A 340 43.64 -10.12 4.39
CA ASP A 340 43.70 -10.22 2.93
C ASP A 340 43.86 -11.69 2.47
N TYR A 341 44.67 -12.48 3.19
CA TYR A 341 44.76 -13.92 2.95
C TYR A 341 43.42 -14.61 3.20
N LEU A 342 42.68 -14.24 4.24
CA LEU A 342 41.36 -14.83 4.53
C LEU A 342 40.32 -14.48 3.47
N PHE A 343 40.31 -13.24 2.96
CA PHE A 343 39.46 -12.87 1.83
C PHE A 343 39.83 -13.66 0.57
N GLU A 344 41.12 -13.83 0.29
CA GLU A 344 41.55 -14.58 -0.89
C GLU A 344 41.21 -16.08 -0.79
N ILE A 345 41.41 -16.69 0.39
CA ILE A 345 40.98 -18.09 0.64
C ILE A 345 39.47 -18.22 0.48
N LEU A 346 38.69 -17.28 1.03
CA LEU A 346 37.23 -17.26 0.88
C LEU A 346 36.84 -17.22 -0.61
N ARG A 347 37.49 -16.38 -1.41
CA ARG A 347 37.28 -16.27 -2.87
C ARG A 347 37.65 -17.56 -3.61
N LEU A 348 38.78 -18.18 -3.26
CA LEU A 348 39.29 -19.40 -3.91
C LEU A 348 38.53 -20.68 -3.50
N SER A 349 37.89 -20.67 -2.32
CA SER A 349 37.11 -21.81 -1.82
C SER A 349 35.81 -22.08 -2.58
N GLU A 350 35.51 -21.32 -3.63
CA GLU A 350 34.23 -21.32 -4.36
C GLU A 350 33.01 -21.15 -3.44
N TYR A 351 33.22 -20.49 -2.30
CA TYR A 351 32.21 -20.27 -1.27
C TYR A 351 31.57 -21.58 -0.77
N LYS A 352 32.39 -22.57 -0.41
CA LYS A 352 31.94 -23.85 0.16
C LYS A 352 32.40 -24.04 1.61
N ASP A 353 31.57 -24.71 2.41
CA ASP A 353 31.96 -25.15 3.74
C ASP A 353 33.03 -26.26 3.71
N PRO A 354 33.94 -26.32 4.70
CA PRO A 354 33.95 -25.53 5.94
C PRO A 354 34.74 -24.20 5.85
N ALA A 355 35.40 -23.91 4.73
CA ALA A 355 36.28 -22.74 4.60
C ALA A 355 35.52 -21.42 4.79
N VAL A 356 34.33 -21.29 4.19
CA VAL A 356 33.45 -20.10 4.33
C VAL A 356 33.17 -19.80 5.79
N LYS A 357 32.65 -20.79 6.54
CA LYS A 357 32.35 -20.64 7.96
C LYS A 357 33.58 -20.17 8.75
N MET A 358 34.73 -20.81 8.55
CA MET A 358 35.94 -20.52 9.33
C MET A 358 36.52 -19.16 9.01
N CYS A 359 36.66 -18.80 7.72
CA CYS A 359 37.14 -17.49 7.29
C CYS A 359 36.28 -16.35 7.88
N LEU A 360 34.96 -16.47 7.78
CA LEU A 360 34.04 -15.42 8.24
C LEU A 360 34.04 -15.28 9.77
N GLN A 361 34.17 -16.37 10.52
CA GLN A 361 34.32 -16.30 11.98
C GLN A 361 35.61 -15.62 12.41
N VAL A 362 36.72 -15.90 11.73
CA VAL A 362 38.00 -15.22 12.02
C VAL A 362 37.95 -13.75 11.61
N LEU A 363 37.35 -13.42 10.46
CA LEU A 363 37.17 -12.03 10.03
C LEU A 363 36.31 -11.20 11.01
N ASP A 364 35.23 -11.77 11.57
CA ASP A 364 34.43 -11.10 12.61
C ASP A 364 35.22 -10.86 13.91
N LEU A 365 36.18 -11.74 14.25
CA LEU A 365 37.09 -11.50 15.37
C LEU A 365 38.14 -10.44 15.05
N LEU A 366 38.64 -10.38 13.81
CA LEU A 366 39.57 -9.34 13.38
C LEU A 366 38.92 -7.96 13.29
N SER A 367 37.60 -7.89 13.07
CA SER A 367 36.88 -6.61 12.98
C SER A 367 36.88 -5.83 14.29
N THR A 368 37.19 -6.45 15.43
CA THR A 368 37.36 -5.74 16.71
C THR A 368 38.55 -4.76 16.72
N ALA A 369 39.44 -4.81 15.73
CA ALA A 369 40.54 -3.84 15.57
C ALA A 369 40.11 -2.54 14.86
N GLU A 370 38.79 -2.34 14.69
CA GLU A 370 38.11 -1.13 14.21
C GLU A 370 38.84 -0.46 13.04
N GLU A 371 39.46 0.70 13.26
CA GLU A 371 40.09 1.55 12.24
C GLU A 371 41.13 0.83 11.37
N THR A 372 41.92 -0.07 11.96
CA THR A 372 42.95 -0.80 11.19
C THR A 372 42.34 -1.86 10.27
N PHE A 373 41.22 -2.45 10.66
CA PHE A 373 40.52 -3.45 9.87
C PHE A 373 39.68 -2.82 8.76
N LYS A 374 39.11 -1.63 8.98
CA LYS A 374 38.29 -0.89 7.99
C LYS A 374 38.95 -0.81 6.61
N VAL A 375 40.24 -0.49 6.56
CA VAL A 375 40.99 -0.38 5.28
C VAL A 375 41.00 -1.71 4.51
N ARG A 376 41.12 -2.84 5.22
CA ARG A 376 41.10 -4.19 4.63
C ARG A 376 39.70 -4.61 4.24
N LEU A 377 38.71 -4.30 5.09
CA LEU A 377 37.30 -4.59 4.85
C LEU A 377 36.78 -3.94 3.56
N VAL A 378 37.16 -2.68 3.29
CA VAL A 378 36.81 -1.97 2.05
C VAL A 378 37.28 -2.72 0.80
N VAL A 379 38.48 -3.32 0.83
CA VAL A 379 38.98 -4.13 -0.29
C VAL A 379 38.25 -5.48 -0.35
N GLY A 380 38.01 -6.09 0.81
CA GLY A 380 37.37 -7.40 0.96
C GLY A 380 35.87 -7.44 0.66
N ILE A 381 35.17 -6.30 0.60
CA ILE A 381 33.71 -6.25 0.40
C ILE A 381 33.24 -6.95 -0.87
N SER A 382 34.06 -6.88 -1.94
CA SER A 382 33.82 -7.57 -3.22
C SER A 382 33.76 -9.10 -3.08
N THR A 383 34.40 -9.66 -2.05
CA THR A 383 34.38 -11.08 -1.75
C THR A 383 33.29 -11.44 -0.74
N LEU A 384 32.92 -10.52 0.15
CA LEU A 384 31.87 -10.71 1.15
C LEU A 384 30.47 -10.80 0.54
N ILE A 385 30.17 -10.05 -0.52
CA ILE A 385 28.82 -10.07 -1.15
C ILE A 385 28.49 -11.44 -1.76
N PRO A 386 29.36 -12.07 -2.57
CA PRO A 386 29.12 -13.45 -3.04
C PRO A 386 29.08 -14.48 -1.91
N ALA A 387 29.90 -14.30 -0.86
CA ALA A 387 29.86 -15.16 0.32
C ALA A 387 28.51 -15.04 1.04
N LEU A 388 27.96 -13.81 1.17
CA LEU A 388 26.61 -13.58 1.68
C LEU A 388 25.58 -14.27 0.79
N HIS A 389 25.66 -14.16 -0.53
CA HIS A 389 24.73 -14.85 -1.45
C HIS A 389 24.70 -16.36 -1.18
N TYR A 390 25.85 -17.02 -1.00
CA TYR A 390 25.91 -18.44 -0.65
C TYR A 390 25.28 -18.72 0.72
N VAL A 391 25.72 -18.00 1.75
CA VAL A 391 25.29 -18.19 3.14
C VAL A 391 23.80 -17.86 3.33
N ALA A 392 23.25 -16.95 2.53
CA ALA A 392 21.84 -16.57 2.48
C ALA A 392 20.93 -17.64 1.85
N GLU A 393 21.47 -18.63 1.14
CA GLU A 393 20.66 -19.73 0.58
C GLU A 393 20.48 -20.89 1.57
N ILE A 394 21.25 -20.92 2.66
CA ILE A 394 21.23 -22.02 3.65
C ILE A 394 20.46 -21.59 4.91
N PRO A 395 19.37 -22.27 5.31
CA PRO A 395 18.63 -21.94 6.54
C PRO A 395 19.51 -22.01 7.80
N PHE A 396 19.37 -21.02 8.69
CA PHE A 396 20.06 -20.94 9.99
C PHE A 396 21.59 -21.09 9.93
N HIS A 397 22.22 -20.69 8.83
CA HIS A 397 23.65 -20.84 8.67
C HIS A 397 24.42 -20.00 9.71
N PRO A 398 25.42 -20.57 10.43
CA PRO A 398 25.97 -20.01 11.67
C PRO A 398 26.69 -18.66 11.52
N VAL A 399 27.09 -18.29 10.30
CA VAL A 399 27.82 -17.02 10.02
C VAL A 399 26.97 -16.00 9.26
N GLN A 400 25.67 -16.21 9.07
CA GLN A 400 24.78 -15.22 8.43
C GLN A 400 24.87 -13.85 9.09
N CYS A 401 24.66 -13.82 10.41
CA CYS A 401 24.71 -12.58 11.18
C CYS A 401 26.10 -11.92 11.14
N ALA A 402 27.18 -12.71 11.28
CA ALA A 402 28.56 -12.19 11.25
C ALA A 402 28.89 -11.58 9.87
N THR A 403 28.49 -12.24 8.78
CA THR A 403 28.70 -11.74 7.41
C THR A 403 27.97 -10.43 7.18
N LEU A 404 26.69 -10.36 7.58
CA LEU A 404 25.90 -9.15 7.48
C LEU A 404 26.46 -8.01 8.34
N LYS A 405 26.99 -8.33 9.53
CA LYS A 405 27.62 -7.35 10.42
C LYS A 405 28.87 -6.74 9.78
N LEU A 406 29.74 -7.54 9.17
CA LEU A 406 30.91 -7.05 8.43
C LEU A 406 30.49 -6.15 7.24
N ILE A 407 29.43 -6.53 6.52
CA ILE A 407 28.88 -5.72 5.42
C ILE A 407 28.28 -4.40 5.95
N TYR A 408 27.54 -4.46 7.07
CA TYR A 408 26.99 -3.29 7.75
C TYR A 408 28.08 -2.30 8.12
N GLU A 409 29.13 -2.75 8.82
CA GLU A 409 30.29 -1.93 9.22
C GLU A 409 30.94 -1.25 8.01
N CYS A 410 31.08 -1.96 6.88
CA CYS A 410 31.63 -1.38 5.66
C CYS A 410 30.75 -0.26 5.07
N ILE A 411 29.43 -0.43 5.06
CA ILE A 411 28.49 0.53 4.45
C ILE A 411 28.29 1.75 5.33
N SER A 412 28.18 1.55 6.65
CA SER A 412 27.91 2.65 7.60
C SER A 412 29.13 3.54 7.82
N GLU A 413 30.32 2.95 7.95
CA GLU A 413 31.54 3.68 8.35
C GLU A 413 32.36 4.18 7.15
N CYS A 414 32.21 3.58 5.96
CA CYS A 414 33.01 3.90 4.78
C CYS A 414 32.13 4.25 3.56
N PRO A 415 31.38 5.38 3.60
CA PRO A 415 30.53 5.79 2.49
C PRO A 415 31.35 6.11 1.23
N GLY A 416 30.96 5.52 0.10
CA GLY A 416 31.63 5.64 -1.20
C GLY A 416 32.58 4.49 -1.57
N SER A 417 32.79 3.52 -0.67
CA SER A 417 33.70 2.37 -0.89
C SER A 417 33.12 1.28 -1.80
N VAL A 418 31.80 1.12 -1.81
CA VAL A 418 31.08 0.07 -2.57
C VAL A 418 30.61 0.59 -3.92
N SER A 419 30.79 -0.20 -4.98
CA SER A 419 30.32 0.17 -6.33
C SER A 419 28.79 0.02 -6.47
N ILE A 420 28.20 0.73 -7.44
CA ILE A 420 26.76 0.66 -7.71
C ILE A 420 26.29 -0.77 -8.00
N SER A 421 27.02 -1.53 -8.81
CA SER A 421 26.66 -2.91 -9.15
C SER A 421 26.68 -3.85 -7.95
N GLN A 422 27.63 -3.64 -7.03
CA GLN A 422 27.72 -4.39 -5.78
C GLN A 422 26.56 -4.06 -4.83
N LEU A 423 26.14 -2.79 -4.83
CA LEU A 423 24.98 -2.32 -4.07
C LEU A 423 23.69 -2.97 -4.55
N GLU A 424 23.47 -3.02 -5.88
CA GLU A 424 22.32 -3.67 -6.50
C GLU A 424 22.29 -5.17 -6.17
N GLU A 425 23.42 -5.87 -6.28
CA GLU A 425 23.53 -7.28 -5.93
C GLU A 425 23.20 -7.53 -4.46
N LEU A 426 23.75 -6.71 -3.55
CA LEU A 426 23.47 -6.80 -2.13
C LEU A 426 21.98 -6.60 -1.83
N ILE A 427 21.34 -5.57 -2.42
CA ILE A 427 19.92 -5.30 -2.24
C ILE A 427 19.07 -6.50 -2.68
N LEU A 428 19.38 -7.09 -3.84
CA LEU A 428 18.67 -8.28 -4.32
C LEU A 428 18.81 -9.47 -3.37
N VAL A 429 20.00 -9.71 -2.82
CA VAL A 429 20.24 -10.78 -1.83
C VAL A 429 19.41 -10.54 -0.57
N LEU A 430 19.43 -9.32 -0.03
CA LEU A 430 18.70 -8.99 1.20
C LEU A 430 17.17 -9.07 1.02
N ILE A 431 16.63 -8.58 -0.12
CA ILE A 431 15.20 -8.77 -0.45
C ILE A 431 14.86 -10.25 -0.50
N ARG A 432 15.72 -11.06 -1.16
CA ARG A 432 15.49 -12.51 -1.28
C ARG A 432 15.48 -13.21 0.07
N MET A 433 16.37 -12.82 0.99
CA MET A 433 16.38 -13.31 2.36
C MET A 433 15.07 -13.00 3.09
N LEU A 434 14.61 -11.74 3.06
CA LEU A 434 13.33 -11.33 3.68
C LEU A 434 12.13 -12.04 3.05
N ARG A 435 12.11 -12.14 1.71
CA ARG A 435 11.03 -12.80 0.96
C ARG A 435 10.92 -14.28 1.35
N LYS A 436 12.01 -15.03 1.28
CA LYS A 436 12.04 -16.46 1.64
C LYS A 436 11.71 -16.68 3.11
N HIS A 437 12.14 -15.78 3.99
CA HIS A 437 11.79 -15.84 5.41
C HIS A 437 10.29 -15.63 5.63
N SER A 438 9.71 -14.60 5.01
CA SER A 438 8.25 -14.34 5.07
C SER A 438 7.40 -15.45 4.46
N GLY A 439 7.91 -16.15 3.45
CA GLY A 439 7.25 -17.31 2.82
C GLY A 439 7.44 -18.62 3.59
N GLY A 440 8.20 -18.63 4.69
CA GLY A 440 8.53 -19.84 5.46
C GLY A 440 9.52 -20.80 4.79
N GLU A 441 10.10 -20.42 3.64
CA GLU A 441 11.08 -21.23 2.90
C GLU A 441 12.47 -21.22 3.56
N MET A 442 12.80 -20.16 4.30
CA MET A 442 14.11 -19.97 4.93
C MET A 442 13.98 -19.62 6.41
N GLY A 443 14.58 -20.47 7.26
CA GLY A 443 14.77 -20.17 8.67
C GLY A 443 15.88 -19.16 8.90
N MET A 444 15.57 -18.10 9.65
CA MET A 444 16.49 -17.02 10.01
C MET A 444 16.40 -16.78 11.52
N ILE A 445 17.54 -16.68 12.21
CA ILE A 445 17.56 -16.29 13.63
C ILE A 445 17.23 -14.80 13.80
N PRO A 446 16.64 -14.38 14.93
CA PRO A 446 16.26 -12.98 15.16
C PRO A 446 17.36 -11.95 14.92
N GLU A 447 18.58 -12.24 15.36
CA GLU A 447 19.74 -11.37 15.23
C GLU A 447 20.12 -11.15 13.75
N THR A 448 19.98 -12.19 12.92
CA THR A 448 20.22 -12.09 11.48
C THR A 448 19.16 -11.22 10.82
N PHE A 449 17.88 -11.38 11.19
CA PHE A 449 16.80 -10.54 10.66
C PHE A 449 17.01 -9.06 11.00
N ILE A 450 17.33 -8.77 12.28
CA ILE A 450 17.65 -7.41 12.74
C ILE A 450 18.81 -6.85 11.90
N MET A 451 19.86 -7.64 11.68
CA MET A 451 21.00 -7.19 10.88
C MET A 451 20.65 -6.94 9.41
N VAL A 452 19.79 -7.77 8.78
CA VAL A 452 19.29 -7.51 7.42
C VAL A 452 18.58 -6.16 7.35
N CYS A 453 17.68 -5.86 8.29
CA CYS A 453 17.00 -4.57 8.36
C CYS A 453 17.98 -3.41 8.60
N SER A 454 18.97 -3.59 9.48
CA SER A 454 20.02 -2.58 9.74
C SER A 454 20.88 -2.28 8.52
N VAL A 455 21.26 -3.30 7.74
CA VAL A 455 21.99 -3.12 6.48
C VAL A 455 21.12 -2.34 5.50
N PHE A 456 19.83 -2.66 5.37
CA PHE A 456 18.91 -1.87 4.53
C PHE A 456 18.82 -0.40 4.96
N VAL A 457 18.72 -0.11 6.26
CA VAL A 457 18.72 1.28 6.74
C VAL A 457 20.02 1.99 6.40
N ALA A 458 21.17 1.34 6.59
CA ALA A 458 22.47 1.90 6.21
C ALA A 458 22.56 2.18 4.70
N LEU A 459 21.97 1.30 3.87
CA LEU A 459 21.86 1.47 2.42
C LEU A 459 20.98 2.67 2.04
N ILE A 460 19.83 2.85 2.70
CA ILE A 460 18.93 3.99 2.47
C ILE A 460 19.63 5.32 2.75
N ARG A 461 20.45 5.37 3.81
CA ARG A 461 21.21 6.55 4.21
C ARG A 461 22.51 6.76 3.42
N TYR A 462 22.84 5.86 2.48
CA TYR A 462 24.10 5.90 1.74
C TYR A 462 24.09 7.02 0.68
N PRO A 463 25.12 7.89 0.59
CA PRO A 463 25.09 9.09 -0.26
C PRO A 463 24.87 8.85 -1.77
N SER A 464 25.18 7.67 -2.29
CA SER A 464 24.96 7.34 -3.71
C SER A 464 23.50 6.98 -4.03
N CYS A 465 22.70 6.63 -3.01
CA CYS A 465 21.30 6.23 -3.12
C CYS A 465 20.34 7.42 -3.22
N THR A 466 20.81 8.63 -2.88
CA THR A 466 20.00 9.85 -2.94
C THR A 466 20.03 10.53 -4.31
N GLY A 467 20.86 10.07 -5.26
CA GLY A 467 21.04 10.73 -6.57
C GLY A 467 21.07 9.86 -7.84
N ALA A 468 21.65 8.65 -7.83
CA ALA A 468 21.92 7.89 -9.07
C ALA A 468 21.14 6.57 -9.23
N LEU A 469 20.67 5.98 -8.13
CA LEU A 469 19.93 4.72 -8.08
C LEU A 469 18.53 4.96 -7.53
N ASP A 470 17.49 4.60 -8.29
CA ASP A 470 16.13 4.60 -7.78
C ASP A 470 15.85 3.28 -7.04
N LEU A 471 15.94 3.36 -5.70
CA LEU A 471 15.70 2.20 -4.82
C LEU A 471 14.25 2.09 -4.35
N SER A 472 13.36 2.97 -4.81
CA SER A 472 12.01 3.12 -4.24
C SER A 472 11.23 1.80 -4.27
N LYS A 473 11.26 1.09 -5.42
CA LYS A 473 10.59 -0.22 -5.57
C LYS A 473 11.20 -1.30 -4.66
N SER A 474 12.53 -1.36 -4.61
CA SER A 474 13.28 -2.33 -3.80
C SER A 474 13.03 -2.14 -2.29
N ILE A 475 12.99 -0.87 -1.84
CA ILE A 475 12.68 -0.51 -0.45
C ILE A 475 11.23 -0.88 -0.11
N GLY A 476 10.28 -0.57 -1.00
CA GLY A 476 8.88 -0.94 -0.82
C GLY A 476 8.67 -2.45 -0.74
N GLU A 477 9.45 -3.23 -1.50
CA GLU A 477 9.41 -4.69 -1.43
C GLU A 477 10.05 -5.24 -0.14
N ALA A 478 11.22 -4.71 0.26
CA ALA A 478 11.90 -5.12 1.48
C ALA A 478 11.03 -4.87 2.73
N THR A 479 10.43 -3.68 2.85
CA THR A 479 9.56 -3.30 3.97
C THR A 479 8.32 -4.21 4.05
N ARG A 480 7.67 -4.50 2.93
CA ARG A 480 6.51 -5.40 2.88
C ARG A 480 6.85 -6.82 3.34
N HIS A 481 7.97 -7.39 2.88
CA HIS A 481 8.40 -8.71 3.31
C HIS A 481 8.84 -8.75 4.77
N ALA A 482 9.53 -7.72 5.26
CA ALA A 482 9.91 -7.60 6.67
C ALA A 482 8.66 -7.56 7.58
N ILE A 483 7.66 -6.76 7.23
CA ILE A 483 6.40 -6.68 7.99
C ILE A 483 5.66 -8.01 7.95
N SER A 484 5.51 -8.63 6.77
CA SER A 484 4.87 -9.93 6.63
C SER A 484 5.54 -11.02 7.46
N ALA A 485 6.89 -11.04 7.51
CA ALA A 485 7.64 -11.95 8.36
C ALA A 485 7.34 -11.70 9.86
N CYS A 486 7.35 -10.45 10.32
CA CYS A 486 7.04 -10.13 11.72
C CYS A 486 5.60 -10.49 12.13
N LEU A 487 4.63 -10.33 11.22
CA LEU A 487 3.22 -10.62 11.51
C LEU A 487 2.87 -12.11 11.51
N SER A 488 3.68 -12.96 10.84
CA SER A 488 3.39 -14.39 10.66
C SER A 488 3.99 -15.30 11.74
N VAL A 489 4.91 -14.81 12.58
CA VAL A 489 5.59 -15.63 13.60
C VAL A 489 4.80 -15.67 14.91
N SER A 490 4.60 -16.87 15.48
CA SER A 490 3.85 -17.09 16.72
C SER A 490 4.59 -16.66 17.99
N GLU A 491 5.92 -16.78 18.02
CA GLU A 491 6.78 -16.29 19.11
C GLU A 491 7.40 -14.96 18.71
N ARG A 492 6.81 -13.86 19.20
CA ARG A 492 7.17 -12.50 18.80
C ARG A 492 8.43 -12.04 19.53
N ASN A 493 9.50 -11.77 18.78
CA ASN A 493 10.68 -11.09 19.32
C ASN A 493 10.50 -9.57 19.15
N VAL A 494 10.43 -8.86 20.28
CA VAL A 494 10.26 -7.40 20.34
C VAL A 494 11.29 -6.67 19.48
N ASN A 495 12.56 -7.07 19.56
CA ASN A 495 13.65 -6.40 18.86
C ASN A 495 13.54 -6.54 17.33
N GLN A 496 13.02 -7.67 16.82
CA GLN A 496 12.78 -7.84 15.38
C GLN A 496 11.70 -6.87 14.89
N ILE A 497 10.61 -6.76 15.63
CA ILE A 497 9.48 -5.91 15.27
C ILE A 497 9.90 -4.44 15.32
N LEU A 498 10.58 -4.01 16.39
CA LEU A 498 11.09 -2.65 16.51
C LEU A 498 12.05 -2.29 15.37
N GLN A 499 12.94 -3.20 14.98
CA GLN A 499 13.86 -2.94 13.87
C GLN A 499 13.13 -2.89 12.51
N CYS A 500 12.10 -3.71 12.32
CA CYS A 500 11.25 -3.64 11.13
C CYS A 500 10.51 -2.29 11.03
N LEU A 501 9.96 -1.80 12.15
CA LEU A 501 9.30 -0.49 12.20
C LEU A 501 10.28 0.66 11.95
N TYR A 502 11.50 0.55 12.49
CA TYR A 502 12.57 1.51 12.22
C TYR A 502 12.93 1.55 10.73
N LEU A 503 13.04 0.40 10.06
CA LEU A 503 13.25 0.33 8.61
C LEU A 503 12.11 1.02 7.84
N LEU A 504 10.85 0.80 8.23
CA LEU A 504 9.69 1.43 7.60
C LEU A 504 9.72 2.96 7.74
N LYS A 505 10.07 3.46 8.93
CA LYS A 505 10.19 4.89 9.21
C LYS A 505 11.28 5.54 8.36
N GLU A 506 12.45 4.91 8.25
CA GLU A 506 13.55 5.41 7.42
C GLU A 506 13.23 5.33 5.92
N ALA A 507 12.55 4.28 5.48
CA ALA A 507 12.05 4.16 4.11
C ALA A 507 11.06 5.30 3.77
N TYR A 508 10.18 5.64 4.71
CA TYR A 508 9.25 6.76 4.53
C TYR A 508 9.98 8.10 4.50
N ALA A 509 10.94 8.34 5.40
CA ALA A 509 11.76 9.56 5.37
C ALA A 509 12.54 9.73 4.05
N TYR A 510 13.11 8.64 3.52
CA TYR A 510 13.79 8.63 2.22
C TYR A 510 12.89 9.03 1.05
N SER A 511 11.62 8.63 1.10
CA SER A 511 10.65 8.99 0.06
C SER A 511 10.35 10.50 0.01
N HIS A 512 10.63 11.24 1.09
CA HIS A 512 10.46 12.70 1.18
C HIS A 512 11.76 13.50 0.97
N ASP A 513 12.92 12.84 0.92
CA ASP A 513 14.21 13.52 0.75
C ASP A 513 14.42 13.98 -0.71
N GLY A 514 14.18 15.27 -0.98
CA GLY A 514 14.50 15.95 -2.24
C GLY A 514 13.31 16.64 -2.92
N ASN A 515 13.50 17.90 -3.35
CA ASN A 515 12.51 18.77 -4.03
C ASN A 515 12.05 18.31 -5.44
N SER A 516 12.34 17.07 -5.84
CA SER A 516 12.02 16.56 -7.17
C SER A 516 10.78 15.66 -7.13
N SER A 517 9.77 15.99 -7.94
CA SER A 517 8.57 15.19 -8.21
C SER A 517 8.90 13.88 -8.97
N ASN A 518 9.68 12.98 -8.35
CA ASN A 518 9.93 11.65 -8.89
C ASN A 518 8.72 10.75 -8.62
N SER A 519 8.07 10.26 -9.69
CA SER A 519 6.90 9.38 -9.62
C SER A 519 7.13 8.13 -8.77
N SER A 520 8.33 7.57 -8.78
CA SER A 520 8.69 6.37 -8.01
C SER A 520 8.75 6.58 -6.51
N LYS A 521 9.14 7.77 -6.04
CA LYS A 521 9.10 8.11 -4.60
C LYS A 521 7.67 8.25 -4.10
N GLN A 522 6.78 8.80 -4.93
CA GLN A 522 5.35 8.86 -4.65
C GLN A 522 4.72 7.45 -4.59
N GLU A 523 5.09 6.55 -5.50
CA GLU A 523 4.66 5.14 -5.46
C GLU A 523 5.12 4.43 -4.18
N LEU A 524 6.34 4.71 -3.70
CA LEU A 524 6.82 4.18 -2.42
C LEU A 524 6.00 4.72 -1.24
N GLN A 525 5.70 6.03 -1.21
CA GLN A 525 4.84 6.62 -0.17
C GLN A 525 3.49 5.91 -0.12
N ASN A 526 2.83 5.76 -1.27
CA ASN A 526 1.52 5.11 -1.35
C ASN A 526 1.62 3.64 -0.91
N SER A 527 2.65 2.90 -1.34
CA SER A 527 2.84 1.51 -0.90
C SER A 527 3.10 1.38 0.62
N ILE A 528 3.76 2.36 1.25
CA ILE A 528 3.97 2.37 2.71
C ILE A 528 2.65 2.65 3.42
N LEU A 529 1.89 3.64 2.96
CA LEU A 529 0.57 3.97 3.51
C LEU A 529 -0.39 2.79 3.40
N ASP A 530 -0.46 2.14 2.23
CA ASP A 530 -1.23 0.91 2.02
C ASP A 530 -0.83 -0.18 3.02
N THR A 531 0.48 -0.32 3.28
CA THR A 531 0.97 -1.33 4.22
C THR A 531 0.57 -1.00 5.67
N CYS A 532 0.66 0.26 6.06
CA CYS A 532 0.21 0.74 7.37
C CYS A 532 -1.30 0.55 7.55
N SER A 533 -2.10 0.99 6.57
CA SER A 533 -3.56 0.93 6.59
C SER A 533 -4.10 -0.50 6.52
N ALA A 534 -3.55 -1.36 5.66
CA ALA A 534 -4.09 -2.69 5.42
C ALA A 534 -3.59 -3.76 6.40
N TYR A 535 -2.39 -3.61 6.97
CA TYR A 535 -1.79 -4.65 7.81
C TYR A 535 -1.47 -4.18 9.24
N LEU A 536 -0.71 -3.09 9.40
CA LEU A 536 -0.23 -2.68 10.73
C LEU A 536 -1.35 -2.10 11.62
N LEU A 537 -2.23 -1.28 11.06
CA LEU A 537 -3.35 -0.67 11.80
C LEU A 537 -4.34 -1.74 12.29
N PRO A 538 -4.86 -2.67 11.45
CA PRO A 538 -5.68 -3.77 11.92
C PRO A 538 -4.97 -4.65 12.95
N TRP A 539 -3.66 -4.90 12.76
CA TRP A 539 -2.88 -5.70 13.70
C TRP A 539 -2.77 -5.05 15.08
N LEU A 540 -2.54 -3.74 15.13
CA LEU A 540 -2.54 -2.96 16.36
C LEU A 540 -3.91 -3.05 17.06
N VAL A 541 -4.99 -2.76 16.34
CA VAL A 541 -6.34 -2.68 16.91
C VAL A 541 -6.84 -4.03 17.42
N MET A 542 -6.60 -5.11 16.66
CA MET A 542 -7.02 -6.45 17.08
C MET A 542 -6.12 -7.05 18.18
N GLY A 543 -4.84 -6.67 18.20
CA GLY A 543 -3.81 -7.32 19.03
C GLY A 543 -3.42 -6.58 20.31
N ILE A 544 -3.93 -5.37 20.56
CA ILE A 544 -3.42 -4.47 21.61
C ILE A 544 -3.39 -5.09 23.02
N LYS A 545 -4.36 -5.95 23.36
CA LYS A 545 -4.49 -6.59 24.69
C LYS A 545 -3.38 -7.60 25.00
N GLU A 546 -2.78 -8.16 23.97
CA GLU A 546 -1.71 -9.16 24.08
C GLU A 546 -0.35 -8.60 23.61
N MET A 547 -0.30 -7.31 23.28
CA MET A 547 0.88 -6.64 22.74
C MET A 547 1.73 -6.03 23.86
N GLU A 548 3.05 -6.13 23.75
CA GLU A 548 3.95 -5.44 24.68
C GLU A 548 3.97 -3.93 24.43
N GLU A 549 4.14 -3.14 25.51
CA GLU A 549 4.09 -1.66 25.46
C GLU A 549 5.08 -1.07 24.45
N ASP A 550 6.31 -1.60 24.39
CA ASP A 550 7.34 -1.12 23.49
C ASP A 550 6.96 -1.29 22.00
N ILE A 551 6.26 -2.39 21.65
CA ILE A 551 5.78 -2.63 20.29
C ILE A 551 4.68 -1.63 19.94
N ALA A 552 3.71 -1.45 20.84
CA ALA A 552 2.62 -0.49 20.65
C ALA A 552 3.17 0.93 20.49
N LEU A 553 4.14 1.33 21.32
CA LEU A 553 4.83 2.62 21.21
C LEU A 553 5.53 2.78 19.85
N GLY A 554 6.22 1.75 19.37
CA GLY A 554 6.89 1.76 18.06
C GLY A 554 5.91 1.96 16.90
N LEU A 555 4.75 1.31 16.93
CA LEU A 555 3.69 1.46 15.92
C LEU A 555 3.10 2.87 15.95
N LEU A 556 2.74 3.36 17.14
CA LEU A 556 2.18 4.71 17.33
C LEU A 556 3.17 5.79 16.90
N GLU A 557 4.47 5.62 17.16
CA GLU A 557 5.51 6.51 16.67
C GLU A 557 5.62 6.50 15.15
N THR A 558 5.46 5.33 14.52
CA THR A 558 5.47 5.19 13.06
C THR A 558 4.30 5.94 12.44
N PHE A 559 3.08 5.76 12.97
CA PHE A 559 1.88 6.48 12.50
C PHE A 559 2.00 7.99 12.72
N HIS A 560 2.55 8.41 13.85
CA HIS A 560 2.78 9.83 14.14
C HIS A 560 3.79 10.44 13.15
N SER A 561 4.87 9.72 12.84
CA SER A 561 5.88 10.18 11.87
C SER A 561 5.29 10.35 10.47
N ILE A 562 4.35 9.48 10.08
CA ILE A 562 3.64 9.58 8.80
C ILE A 562 2.82 10.87 8.73
N LEU A 563 2.03 11.16 9.76
CA LEU A 563 1.18 12.36 9.82
C LEU A 563 2.01 13.66 9.88
N LEU A 564 3.19 13.66 10.48
CA LEU A 564 4.05 14.86 10.59
C LEU A 564 4.72 15.28 9.28
N LEU A 565 5.04 14.34 8.39
CA LEU A 565 5.95 14.57 7.25
C LEU A 565 5.21 14.77 5.91
N GLN A 566 3.88 14.73 5.88
CA GLN A 566 3.11 14.63 4.63
C GLN A 566 2.68 15.98 4.04
N SER A 567 2.56 16.04 2.71
CA SER A 567 1.74 17.06 2.03
C SER A 567 0.26 16.87 2.43
N SER A 568 -0.48 17.97 2.60
CA SER A 568 -1.80 17.98 3.24
C SER A 568 -2.77 16.91 2.73
N ILE A 569 -2.75 16.58 1.43
CA ILE A 569 -3.71 15.66 0.80
C ILE A 569 -3.55 14.19 1.26
N ASN A 570 -2.33 13.65 1.29
CA ASN A 570 -2.17 12.23 1.67
C ASN A 570 -2.23 12.06 3.20
N ALA A 571 -1.87 13.10 3.98
CA ALA A 571 -2.06 13.10 5.44
C ALA A 571 -3.52 13.10 5.82
N THR A 572 -4.35 13.87 5.11
CA THR A 572 -5.80 13.84 5.31
C THR A 572 -6.37 12.44 5.06
N GLU A 573 -5.97 11.76 3.99
CA GLU A 573 -6.47 10.41 3.66
C GLU A 573 -6.06 9.37 4.71
N TYR A 574 -4.82 9.41 5.17
CA TYR A 574 -4.36 8.50 6.23
C TYR A 574 -5.01 8.83 7.59
N ALA A 575 -5.20 10.11 7.91
CA ALA A 575 -5.92 10.54 9.10
C ALA A 575 -7.39 10.08 9.09
N GLU A 576 -8.08 10.20 7.95
CA GLU A 576 -9.43 9.66 7.77
C GLU A 576 -9.45 8.13 7.92
N THR A 577 -8.43 7.44 7.43
CA THR A 577 -8.28 5.98 7.63
C THR A 577 -8.15 5.63 9.11
N LEU A 578 -7.33 6.35 9.89
CA LEU A 578 -7.22 6.13 11.34
C LEU A 578 -8.58 6.35 12.03
N ILE A 579 -9.25 7.46 11.73
CA ILE A 579 -10.57 7.81 12.30
C ILE A 579 -11.63 6.74 11.98
N SER A 580 -11.60 6.15 10.78
CA SER A 580 -12.56 5.11 10.38
C SER A 580 -12.56 3.87 11.28
N VAL A 581 -11.49 3.66 12.07
CA VAL A 581 -11.35 2.53 12.99
C VAL A 581 -11.75 2.89 14.43
N GLY A 582 -12.25 4.11 14.68
CA GLY A 582 -12.60 4.58 16.02
C GLY A 582 -11.37 4.99 16.83
N TRP A 583 -10.49 5.82 16.23
CA TRP A 583 -9.17 6.12 16.78
C TRP A 583 -9.22 6.81 18.14
N PHE A 584 -10.22 7.65 18.42
CA PHE A 584 -10.33 8.31 19.72
C PHE A 584 -10.61 7.30 20.81
N SER A 585 -11.61 6.44 20.60
CA SER A 585 -11.98 5.38 21.53
C SER A 585 -10.81 4.40 21.74
N PHE A 586 -10.15 4.01 20.64
CA PHE A 586 -8.97 3.15 20.68
C PHE A 586 -7.80 3.79 21.45
N SER A 587 -7.59 5.11 21.31
CA SER A 587 -6.55 5.85 22.03
C SER A 587 -6.74 5.76 23.55
N TYR A 588 -7.98 5.93 24.04
CA TYR A 588 -8.27 5.79 25.47
C TYR A 588 -8.28 4.33 25.95
N GLU A 589 -8.60 3.35 25.09
CA GLU A 589 -8.36 1.94 25.39
C GLU A 589 -6.87 1.66 25.60
N CYS A 590 -6.00 2.22 24.76
CA CYS A 590 -4.55 2.12 24.92
C CYS A 590 -4.06 2.76 26.23
N LEU A 591 -4.57 3.95 26.59
CA LEU A 591 -4.24 4.61 27.87
C LEU A 591 -4.72 3.82 29.09
N GLY A 592 -5.85 3.12 28.97
CA GLY A 592 -6.36 2.23 30.01
C GLY A 592 -5.54 0.95 30.19
N LEU A 593 -4.95 0.43 29.11
CA LEU A 593 -4.08 -0.75 29.13
C LEU A 593 -2.66 -0.42 29.59
N PHE A 594 -2.11 0.72 29.16
CA PHE A 594 -0.73 1.13 29.42
C PHE A 594 -0.69 2.48 30.15
N THR A 595 -0.43 2.45 31.46
CA THR A 595 -0.44 3.65 32.31
C THR A 595 0.89 4.40 32.35
N GLY A 596 1.81 4.14 31.42
CA GLY A 596 3.12 4.76 31.37
C GLY A 596 3.07 6.18 30.79
N ASP A 597 3.84 7.12 31.37
CA ASP A 597 3.91 8.50 30.87
C ASP A 597 4.40 8.60 29.42
N ARG A 598 5.21 7.62 28.96
CA ARG A 598 5.66 7.53 27.56
C ARG A 598 4.48 7.25 26.62
N MET A 599 3.63 6.29 26.97
CA MET A 599 2.42 5.98 26.21
C MET A 599 1.47 7.17 26.18
N LYS A 600 1.20 7.77 27.35
CA LYS A 600 0.38 8.99 27.45
C LYS A 600 0.85 10.08 26.51
N SER A 601 2.15 10.40 26.59
CA SER A 601 2.73 11.46 25.75
C SER A 601 2.63 11.10 24.27
N ARG A 602 2.86 9.83 23.90
CA ARG A 602 2.81 9.38 22.51
C ARG A 602 1.39 9.49 21.93
N ILE A 603 0.39 9.05 22.67
CA ILE A 603 -1.02 9.09 22.25
C ILE A 603 -1.49 10.53 22.06
N TYR A 604 -1.23 11.42 23.02
CA TYR A 604 -1.65 12.82 22.88
C TYR A 604 -0.93 13.56 21.76
N LEU A 605 0.37 13.31 21.55
CA LEU A 605 1.08 13.90 20.42
C LEU A 605 0.54 13.39 19.08
N LEU A 606 0.22 12.11 18.98
CA LEU A 606 -0.41 11.56 17.78
C LEU A 606 -1.82 12.12 17.55
N LEU A 607 -2.64 12.24 18.60
CA LEU A 607 -3.94 12.91 18.54
C LEU A 607 -3.79 14.36 18.09
N SER A 608 -2.76 15.07 18.56
CA SER A 608 -2.47 16.44 18.14
C SER A 608 -2.18 16.53 16.64
N SER A 609 -1.28 15.70 16.09
CA SER A 609 -1.01 15.67 14.65
C SER A 609 -2.19 15.18 13.81
N LEU A 610 -3.02 14.30 14.38
CA LEU A 610 -4.28 13.90 13.77
C LEU A 610 -5.23 15.11 13.66
N MET A 611 -5.33 15.96 14.69
CA MET A 611 -6.13 17.19 14.61
C MET A 611 -5.60 18.13 13.53
N ASP A 612 -4.29 18.32 13.45
CA ASP A 612 -3.66 19.16 12.40
C ASP A 612 -4.01 18.67 11.00
N SER A 613 -4.01 17.34 10.80
CA SER A 613 -4.34 16.72 9.52
C SER A 613 -5.84 16.88 9.18
N LEU A 614 -6.74 16.71 10.16
CA LEU A 614 -8.19 16.73 9.91
C LEU A 614 -8.79 18.13 9.84
N LEU A 615 -8.32 19.06 10.67
CA LEU A 615 -8.89 20.41 10.82
C LEU A 615 -8.00 21.50 10.22
N GLY A 616 -6.71 21.22 9.95
CA GLY A 616 -5.75 22.20 9.46
C GLY A 616 -5.33 23.24 10.51
N ASN A 617 -4.60 24.27 10.06
CA ASN A 617 -4.28 25.49 10.82
C ASN A 617 -3.63 25.28 12.20
N ASP A 618 -2.74 24.28 12.34
CA ASP A 618 -2.08 23.95 13.62
C ASP A 618 -3.07 23.68 14.78
N SER A 619 -4.27 23.20 14.44
CA SER A 619 -5.38 23.05 15.39
C SER A 619 -5.07 22.15 16.59
N GLY A 620 -4.09 21.24 16.47
CA GLY A 620 -3.61 20.34 17.51
C GLY A 620 -2.76 21.01 18.58
N GLN A 621 -2.38 22.28 18.43
CA GLN A 621 -1.55 23.03 19.38
C GLN A 621 -2.01 22.94 20.85
N PRO A 622 -3.31 23.08 21.19
CA PRO A 622 -3.77 22.99 22.57
C PRO A 622 -3.42 21.67 23.24
N ILE A 623 -3.46 20.56 22.48
CA ILE A 623 -3.09 19.23 23.00
C ILE A 623 -1.59 19.19 23.29
N ARG A 624 -0.73 19.68 22.39
CA ARG A 624 0.73 19.73 22.57
C ARG A 624 1.15 20.51 23.81
N GLU A 625 0.49 21.64 24.06
CA GLU A 625 0.77 22.47 25.23
C GLU A 625 0.31 21.81 26.55
N ALA A 626 -0.76 21.02 26.51
CA ALA A 626 -1.37 20.42 27.69
C ALA A 626 -0.94 18.98 28.00
N VAL A 627 -0.16 18.29 27.14
CA VAL A 627 0.15 16.84 27.23
C VAL A 627 0.54 16.38 28.63
N LEU A 628 1.34 17.15 29.35
CA LEU A 628 1.84 16.78 30.69
C LEU A 628 0.74 16.74 31.75
N HIS A 629 -0.35 17.48 31.55
CA HIS A 629 -1.42 17.73 32.52
C HIS A 629 -2.73 17.00 32.18
N LEU A 630 -2.85 16.40 30.99
CA LEU A 630 -4.01 15.61 30.59
C LEU A 630 -4.04 14.24 31.31
N SER A 631 -5.24 13.76 31.65
CA SER A 631 -5.45 12.48 32.36
C SER A 631 -5.47 11.29 31.39
N HIS A 632 -5.30 10.07 31.92
CA HIS A 632 -5.47 8.83 31.14
C HIS A 632 -6.96 8.44 30.98
N ASP A 633 -7.83 8.92 31.87
CA ASP A 633 -9.26 8.59 31.89
C ASP A 633 -10.10 9.72 31.24
N PRO A 634 -10.96 9.43 30.25
CA PRO A 634 -11.84 10.43 29.66
C PRO A 634 -12.79 11.10 30.67
N ILE A 635 -13.19 10.43 31.76
CA ILE A 635 -14.03 11.01 32.81
C ILE A 635 -13.26 12.07 33.61
N ASP A 636 -11.98 11.87 33.86
CA ASP A 636 -11.13 12.86 34.52
C ASP A 636 -10.90 14.10 33.63
N LEU A 637 -10.92 13.93 32.30
CA LEU A 637 -10.89 15.08 31.39
C LEU A 637 -12.15 15.95 31.55
N LEU A 638 -13.31 15.34 31.76
CA LEU A 638 -14.54 16.06 32.05
C LEU A 638 -14.48 16.80 33.40
N PHE A 639 -13.70 16.30 34.36
CA PHE A 639 -13.45 17.01 35.62
C PHE A 639 -12.60 18.28 35.42
N LEU A 640 -11.66 18.28 34.46
CA LEU A 640 -10.88 19.48 34.11
C LEU A 640 -11.77 20.60 33.56
N LEU A 641 -12.81 20.27 32.78
CA LEU A 641 -13.81 21.25 32.33
C LEU A 641 -14.61 21.83 33.49
N GLY A 642 -14.88 21.03 34.53
CA GLY A 642 -15.63 21.46 35.72
C GLY A 642 -14.90 22.42 36.67
N GLN A 643 -13.70 22.88 36.32
CA GLN A 643 -12.89 23.82 37.10
C GLN A 643 -12.88 25.23 36.50
N ARG A 644 -12.67 26.25 37.34
CA ARG A 644 -12.56 27.64 36.88
C ARG A 644 -11.18 27.87 36.26
N SER A 645 -11.11 28.38 35.03
CA SER A 645 -9.89 28.61 34.24
C SER A 645 -8.82 29.40 35.00
N SER A 646 -9.23 30.38 35.81
CA SER A 646 -8.33 31.24 36.59
C SER A 646 -7.61 30.54 37.75
N ASN A 647 -7.90 29.27 38.04
CA ASN A 647 -7.35 28.56 39.19
C ASN A 647 -5.88 28.17 39.01
N SER A 648 -5.40 27.98 37.78
CA SER A 648 -3.99 27.69 37.48
C SER A 648 -3.61 28.21 36.09
N LEU A 649 -2.31 28.40 35.85
CA LEU A 649 -1.81 28.91 34.57
C LEU A 649 -2.00 27.91 33.43
N ASP A 650 -1.93 26.60 33.73
CA ASP A 650 -1.92 25.52 32.73
C ASP A 650 -3.32 24.95 32.43
N LEU A 651 -4.31 25.24 33.28
CA LEU A 651 -5.68 24.73 33.14
C LEU A 651 -6.42 25.23 31.88
N PRO A 652 -6.29 26.50 31.44
CA PRO A 652 -6.93 26.96 30.20
C PRO A 652 -6.49 26.16 28.96
N SER A 653 -5.20 25.85 28.84
CA SER A 653 -4.68 25.01 27.74
C SER A 653 -5.24 23.58 27.83
N CYS A 654 -5.34 23.02 29.05
CA CYS A 654 -5.97 21.71 29.26
C CYS A 654 -7.44 21.71 28.84
N GLN A 655 -8.21 22.73 29.23
CA GLN A 655 -9.62 22.85 28.90
C GLN A 655 -9.84 23.02 27.39
N SER A 656 -8.99 23.82 26.72
CA SER A 656 -9.00 23.95 25.26
C SER A 656 -8.67 22.62 24.56
N ALA A 657 -7.70 21.86 25.07
CA ALA A 657 -7.38 20.52 24.56
C ALA A 657 -8.54 19.53 24.75
N VAL A 658 -9.20 19.53 25.91
CA VAL A 658 -10.36 18.67 26.17
C VAL A 658 -11.53 19.03 25.25
N LEU A 659 -11.83 20.33 25.09
CA LEU A 659 -12.86 20.78 24.14
C LEU A 659 -12.55 20.35 22.71
N LEU A 660 -11.29 20.46 22.28
CA LEU A 660 -10.85 20.01 20.95
C LEU A 660 -11.05 18.50 20.76
N ILE A 661 -10.61 17.68 21.72
CA ILE A 661 -10.75 16.23 21.65
C ILE A 661 -12.23 15.84 21.56
N LEU A 662 -13.06 16.37 22.47
CA LEU A 662 -14.50 16.09 22.47
C LEU A 662 -15.16 16.52 21.17
N TYR A 663 -14.86 17.75 20.71
CA TYR A 663 -15.42 18.31 19.49
C TYR A 663 -15.08 17.45 18.27
N THR A 664 -13.80 17.13 18.06
CA THR A 664 -13.40 16.35 16.90
C THR A 664 -13.91 14.92 16.98
N SER A 665 -13.89 14.28 18.15
CA SER A 665 -14.48 12.94 18.31
C SER A 665 -15.97 12.91 17.95
N SER A 666 -16.70 13.98 18.31
CA SER A 666 -18.12 14.10 18.05
C SER A 666 -18.48 14.36 16.58
N LEU A 667 -17.55 14.93 15.78
CA LEU A 667 -17.74 15.07 14.34
C LEU A 667 -17.76 13.73 13.59
N TYR A 668 -17.17 12.69 14.20
CA TYR A 668 -17.07 11.34 13.64
C TYR A 668 -17.90 10.32 14.43
N ASP A 669 -18.89 10.78 15.21
CA ASP A 669 -19.82 9.95 16.01
C ASP A 669 -19.13 9.02 17.02
N GLU A 670 -17.91 9.35 17.46
CA GLU A 670 -17.20 8.60 18.50
C GLU A 670 -17.61 9.06 19.92
N ARG A 671 -18.03 8.10 20.75
CA ARG A 671 -18.50 8.36 22.11
C ARG A 671 -17.42 8.08 23.16
N LEU A 672 -16.77 9.14 23.65
CA LEU A 672 -15.76 9.05 24.70
C LEU A 672 -16.33 8.90 26.13
N ALA A 673 -17.50 9.48 26.38
CA ALA A 673 -18.19 9.41 27.67
C ALA A 673 -19.71 9.52 27.48
N ASP A 674 -20.48 9.30 28.56
CA ASP A 674 -21.93 9.46 28.54
C ASP A 674 -22.31 10.91 28.21
N GLU A 675 -23.19 11.10 27.22
CA GLU A 675 -23.62 12.41 26.71
C GLU A 675 -24.15 13.33 27.83
N LYS A 676 -24.78 12.76 28.89
CA LYS A 676 -25.25 13.53 30.05
C LYS A 676 -24.12 14.06 30.90
N LEU A 677 -23.05 13.28 31.06
CA LEU A 677 -21.86 13.71 31.80
C LEU A 677 -21.09 14.77 31.03
N ILE A 678 -20.96 14.61 29.71
CA ILE A 678 -20.31 15.61 28.85
C ILE A 678 -21.10 16.93 28.92
N LEU A 679 -22.43 16.89 28.78
CA LEU A 679 -23.27 18.09 28.86
C LEU A 679 -23.15 18.76 30.23
N ALA A 680 -23.25 18.01 31.32
CA ALA A 680 -23.13 18.57 32.67
C ALA A 680 -21.77 19.25 32.91
N SER A 681 -20.68 18.63 32.45
CA SER A 681 -19.33 19.22 32.56
C SER A 681 -19.15 20.45 31.66
N LEU A 682 -19.73 20.46 30.45
CA LEU A 682 -19.72 21.63 29.57
C LEU A 682 -20.53 22.79 30.16
N GLU A 683 -21.71 22.51 30.74
CA GLU A 683 -22.51 23.52 31.43
C GLU A 683 -21.77 24.11 32.63
N GLN A 684 -21.10 23.26 33.40
CA GLN A 684 -20.26 23.71 34.51
C GLN A 684 -19.10 24.58 34.01
N TYR A 685 -18.43 24.21 32.91
CA TYR A 685 -17.40 25.02 32.27
C TYR A 685 -17.92 26.40 31.84
N ILE A 686 -19.10 26.45 31.20
CA ILE A 686 -19.75 27.68 30.75
C ILE A 686 -20.05 28.60 31.94
N LEU A 687 -20.64 28.04 33.01
CA LEU A 687 -21.07 28.80 34.18
C LEU A 687 -19.87 29.35 34.98
N LEU A 688 -18.82 28.56 35.16
CA LEU A 688 -17.63 28.96 35.93
C LEU A 688 -16.78 30.01 35.21
N ASN A 689 -16.74 29.96 33.88
CA ASN A 689 -15.89 30.82 33.05
C ASN A 689 -16.64 31.96 32.37
N ARG A 690 -17.87 32.26 32.83
CA ARG A 690 -18.69 33.37 32.34
C ARG A 690 -17.94 34.71 32.28
N SER A 691 -17.09 34.99 33.26
CA SER A 691 -16.29 36.23 33.29
C SER A 691 -15.28 36.32 32.16
N ASP A 692 -14.78 35.18 31.70
CA ASP A 692 -13.66 35.10 30.77
C ASP A 692 -14.15 35.33 29.33
N PHE A 693 -15.40 34.94 29.03
CA PHE A 693 -16.08 35.26 27.78
C PHE A 693 -16.39 36.75 27.58
N HIS A 694 -16.50 37.53 28.65
CA HIS A 694 -16.75 38.98 28.53
C HIS A 694 -15.50 39.78 28.12
N HIS A 695 -14.32 39.16 28.11
CA HIS A 695 -13.09 39.76 27.65
C HIS A 695 -12.82 39.30 26.21
N ARG A 696 -12.75 40.25 25.26
CA ARG A 696 -12.54 40.05 23.79
C ARG A 696 -11.23 39.32 23.40
N THR A 697 -10.54 38.72 24.35
CA THR A 697 -9.28 37.99 24.25
C THR A 697 -9.46 36.46 24.23
N THR A 698 -10.67 35.94 24.41
CA THR A 698 -10.97 34.51 24.23
C THR A 698 -10.80 34.11 22.76
N ASP A 699 -10.09 33.01 22.52
CA ASP A 699 -9.88 32.46 21.18
C ASP A 699 -11.23 32.08 20.54
N ASN A 700 -11.57 32.73 19.42
CA ASN A 700 -12.79 32.54 18.64
C ASN A 700 -13.02 31.05 18.28
N MET A 701 -11.93 30.28 18.12
CA MET A 701 -12.01 28.85 17.82
C MET A 701 -12.49 28.02 19.02
N THR A 702 -12.14 28.43 20.25
CA THR A 702 -12.61 27.76 21.47
C THR A 702 -14.11 27.98 21.66
N VAL A 703 -14.61 29.19 21.40
CA VAL A 703 -16.06 29.49 21.42
C VAL A 703 -16.79 28.69 20.35
N THR A 704 -16.22 28.59 19.14
CA THR A 704 -16.81 27.80 18.05
C THR A 704 -16.95 26.32 18.42
N ARG A 705 -15.89 25.70 18.94
CA ARG A 705 -15.93 24.30 19.40
C ARG A 705 -16.96 24.09 20.52
N LEU A 706 -17.03 25.04 21.47
CA LEU A 706 -17.98 25.00 22.59
C LEU A 706 -19.44 25.05 22.11
N VAL A 707 -19.77 26.00 21.22
CA VAL A 707 -21.13 26.14 20.66
C VAL A 707 -21.51 24.89 19.88
N ASN A 708 -20.61 24.37 19.03
CA ASN A 708 -20.87 23.19 18.21
C ASN A 708 -21.08 21.93 19.08
N LEU A 709 -20.27 21.75 20.14
CA LEU A 709 -20.45 20.65 21.11
C LEU A 709 -21.73 20.77 21.92
N TYR A 710 -22.01 21.95 22.47
CA TYR A 710 -23.20 22.18 23.29
C TYR A 710 -24.48 21.93 22.49
N SER A 711 -24.54 22.49 21.27
CA SER A 711 -25.67 22.30 20.37
C SER A 711 -25.83 20.87 19.89
N LEU A 712 -24.74 20.12 19.69
CA LEU A 712 -24.81 18.70 19.35
C LEU A 712 -25.50 17.90 20.46
N LEU A 713 -25.01 18.02 21.69
CA LEU A 713 -25.55 17.27 22.84
C LEU A 713 -27.01 17.61 23.10
N ARG A 714 -27.39 18.87 22.92
CA ARG A 714 -28.79 19.31 23.03
C ARG A 714 -29.65 18.88 21.84
N GLY A 715 -29.06 18.66 20.67
CA GLY A 715 -29.76 18.13 19.50
C GLY A 715 -30.05 16.62 19.57
N LEU A 716 -29.31 15.87 20.38
CA LEU A 716 -29.48 14.42 20.56
C LEU A 716 -30.71 14.04 21.41
N ASP A 717 -31.31 15.00 22.12
CA ASP A 717 -32.43 14.83 23.07
C ASP A 717 -33.75 14.28 22.48
N ASN A 718 -33.80 13.99 21.17
CA ASN A 718 -35.00 13.51 20.50
C ASN A 718 -35.17 11.98 20.46
N THR A 719 -34.27 11.20 21.07
CA THR A 719 -34.35 9.73 21.05
C THR A 719 -34.42 9.12 22.46
N ASN A 720 -35.65 8.92 22.93
CA ASN A 720 -36.06 8.05 24.05
C ASN A 720 -35.95 8.55 25.52
N TYR A 721 -35.13 9.54 25.90
CA TYR A 721 -35.16 10.15 27.26
C TYR A 721 -34.61 11.59 27.27
N PRO A 722 -35.33 12.60 27.82
CA PRO A 722 -34.83 13.98 27.87
C PRO A 722 -33.64 14.11 28.84
N ILE A 723 -32.55 14.69 28.37
CA ILE A 723 -31.40 15.09 29.17
C ILE A 723 -31.78 16.38 29.92
N HIS A 724 -31.53 16.41 31.24
CA HIS A 724 -31.70 17.63 32.02
C HIS A 724 -30.56 18.62 31.70
N TYR A 725 -30.91 19.85 31.36
CA TYR A 725 -29.96 20.91 30.98
C TYR A 725 -30.13 22.17 31.84
N SER A 726 -29.08 23.00 31.89
CA SER A 726 -29.04 24.28 32.58
C SER A 726 -29.45 25.42 31.65
N ARG A 727 -30.58 26.07 31.98
CA ARG A 727 -31.06 27.26 31.27
C ARG A 727 -30.06 28.43 31.33
N GLU A 728 -29.35 28.59 32.45
CA GLU A 728 -28.37 29.66 32.60
C GLU A 728 -27.16 29.49 31.67
N ALA A 729 -26.73 28.24 31.43
CA ALA A 729 -25.65 27.95 30.48
C ALA A 729 -26.09 28.19 29.04
N GLU A 730 -27.32 27.78 28.69
CA GLU A 730 -27.92 28.03 27.37
C GLU A 730 -28.02 29.53 27.06
N GLU A 731 -28.47 30.34 28.02
CA GLU A 731 -28.54 31.80 27.86
C GLU A 731 -27.16 32.43 27.60
N ILE A 732 -26.09 31.88 28.16
CA ILE A 732 -24.71 32.32 27.87
C ILE A 732 -24.29 31.91 26.46
N ILE A 733 -24.61 30.69 26.01
CA ILE A 733 -24.34 30.25 24.63
C ILE A 733 -25.06 31.15 23.61
N PHE A 734 -26.32 31.51 23.85
CA PHE A 734 -27.04 32.43 22.97
C PHE A 734 -26.44 33.83 22.98
N GLN A 735 -25.91 34.31 24.11
CA GLN A 735 -25.18 35.58 24.17
C GLN A 735 -23.89 35.54 23.33
N LEU A 736 -23.14 34.42 23.36
CA LEU A 736 -21.93 34.25 22.55
C LEU A 736 -22.23 34.30 21.05
N ILE A 737 -23.30 33.61 20.62
CA ILE A 737 -23.75 33.61 19.21
C ILE A 737 -24.22 35.01 18.79
N ASN A 738 -24.98 35.70 19.65
CA ASN A 738 -25.53 37.02 19.35
C ASN A 738 -24.49 38.17 19.36
N ASN A 739 -23.33 37.97 19.99
CA ASN A 739 -22.24 38.95 20.04
C ASN A 739 -21.21 38.78 18.90
N ASP A 740 -21.52 37.98 17.87
CA ASP A 740 -20.63 37.65 16.74
C ASP A 740 -19.29 36.98 17.16
N GLU A 741 -19.26 36.31 18.32
CA GLU A 741 -18.11 35.50 18.79
C GLU A 741 -18.14 34.06 18.28
N TRP A 742 -19.15 33.71 17.48
CA TRP A 742 -19.28 32.41 16.83
C TRP A 742 -19.35 32.60 15.31
N ASP A 743 -18.62 31.77 14.56
CA ASP A 743 -18.57 31.82 13.11
C ASP A 743 -18.86 30.44 12.50
N LEU A 744 -19.98 30.32 11.79
CA LEU A 744 -20.43 29.07 11.17
C LEU A 744 -19.40 28.51 10.17
N LEU A 745 -18.67 29.39 9.49
CA LEU A 745 -17.70 28.99 8.47
C LEU A 745 -16.36 28.55 9.06
N SER A 746 -16.08 28.91 10.31
CA SER A 746 -14.75 28.79 10.90
C SER A 746 -14.37 27.36 11.28
N ALA A 747 -15.35 26.46 11.46
CA ALA A 747 -15.11 25.07 11.82
C ALA A 747 -16.22 24.15 11.29
N ARG A 748 -15.92 22.86 11.08
CA ARG A 748 -16.90 21.83 10.69
C ARG A 748 -18.04 21.76 11.74
N ILE A 749 -19.27 21.48 11.31
CA ILE A 749 -20.39 21.37 12.24
C ILE A 749 -21.20 20.12 11.93
N HIS A 750 -21.54 19.38 12.98
CA HIS A 750 -22.38 18.19 12.85
C HIS A 750 -23.82 18.60 12.48
N THR A 751 -24.47 17.82 11.62
CA THR A 751 -25.81 18.15 11.10
C THR A 751 -26.86 18.26 12.22
N VAL A 752 -26.77 17.42 13.25
CA VAL A 752 -27.64 17.46 14.44
C VAL A 752 -27.44 18.75 15.26
N SER A 753 -26.19 19.23 15.38
CA SER A 753 -25.86 20.49 16.05
C SER A 753 -26.46 21.68 15.28
N LEU A 754 -26.23 21.71 13.96
CA LEU A 754 -26.78 22.76 13.09
C LEU A 754 -28.32 22.77 13.11
N LYS A 755 -28.94 21.59 13.10
CA LYS A 755 -30.39 21.42 13.22
C LYS A 755 -30.92 22.00 14.53
N TRP A 756 -30.28 21.70 15.67
CA TRP A 756 -30.68 22.24 16.96
C TRP A 756 -30.52 23.75 17.03
N LEU A 757 -29.44 24.32 16.47
CA LEU A 757 -29.26 25.76 16.40
C LEU A 757 -30.41 26.43 15.62
N PHE A 758 -30.81 25.86 14.48
CA PHE A 758 -31.87 26.41 13.64
C PHE A 758 -33.27 26.37 14.31
N GLN A 759 -33.44 25.56 15.37
CA GLN A 759 -34.66 25.52 16.18
C GLN A 759 -34.81 26.77 17.07
N GLN A 760 -33.71 27.42 17.45
CA GLN A 760 -33.73 28.43 18.51
C GLN A 760 -34.18 29.80 18.01
N ASP A 761 -35.21 30.36 18.65
CA ASP A 761 -35.76 31.68 18.30
C ASP A 761 -34.84 32.83 18.75
N ASP A 762 -34.13 32.66 19.87
CA ASP A 762 -33.33 33.71 20.51
C ASP A 762 -32.06 34.11 19.72
N VAL A 763 -31.62 33.27 18.78
CA VAL A 763 -30.41 33.48 17.95
C VAL A 763 -30.71 33.55 16.45
N ILE A 764 -32.00 33.61 16.07
CA ILE A 764 -32.42 33.54 14.66
C ILE A 764 -31.80 34.64 13.79
N ASN A 765 -31.63 35.85 14.32
CA ASN A 765 -31.04 36.97 13.59
C ASN A 765 -29.55 36.76 13.32
N SER A 766 -28.80 36.25 14.30
CA SER A 766 -27.38 35.92 14.12
C SER A 766 -27.21 34.72 13.19
N LEU A 767 -28.09 33.72 13.25
CA LEU A 767 -28.09 32.62 12.28
C LEU A 767 -28.39 33.09 10.85
N CYS A 768 -29.32 34.04 10.66
CA CYS A 768 -29.52 34.69 9.37
C CYS A 768 -28.23 35.39 8.88
N HIS A 769 -27.53 36.11 9.76
CA HIS A 769 -26.27 36.77 9.43
C HIS A 769 -25.17 35.76 9.00
N GLN A 770 -25.01 34.67 9.75
CA GLN A 770 -24.04 33.62 9.46
C GLN A 770 -24.40 32.85 8.18
N THR A 771 -25.68 32.58 7.96
CA THR A 771 -26.18 31.96 6.72
C THR A 771 -25.95 32.89 5.52
N LEU A 772 -26.11 34.20 5.69
CA LEU A 772 -25.79 35.18 4.65
C LEU A 772 -24.27 35.21 4.38
N LYS A 773 -23.44 35.13 5.41
CA LYS A 773 -21.98 35.05 5.26
C LYS A 773 -21.57 33.80 4.47
N PHE A 774 -22.19 32.65 4.75
CA PHE A 774 -22.04 31.43 3.95
C PHE A 774 -22.46 31.64 2.48
N CYS A 775 -23.63 32.26 2.25
CA CYS A 775 -24.11 32.54 0.90
C CYS A 775 -23.13 33.45 0.14
N ARG A 776 -22.52 34.44 0.80
CA ARG A 776 -21.48 35.27 0.19
C ARG A 776 -20.25 34.45 -0.17
N SER A 777 -19.68 33.70 0.76
CA SER A 777 -18.44 32.93 0.53
C SER A 777 -18.59 31.91 -0.61
N TYR A 778 -19.75 31.24 -0.69
CA TYR A 778 -20.02 30.27 -1.76
C TYR A 778 -19.92 30.88 -3.17
N ASN A 779 -20.26 32.15 -3.34
CA ASN A 779 -20.27 32.82 -4.65
C ASN A 779 -18.92 33.47 -5.05
N PHE A 780 -17.91 33.50 -4.17
CA PHE A 780 -16.61 34.17 -4.44
C PHE A 780 -15.47 33.23 -4.84
N GLU A 781 -15.67 31.90 -4.88
CA GLU A 781 -14.58 30.93 -5.08
C GLU A 781 -13.98 30.86 -6.50
N GLU A 782 -14.47 31.62 -7.49
CA GLU A 782 -13.93 31.55 -8.86
C GLU A 782 -12.90 32.64 -9.24
N THR A 783 -12.65 33.67 -8.42
CA THR A 783 -11.63 34.68 -8.74
C THR A 783 -10.89 35.22 -7.52
N ASP A 784 -9.61 34.83 -7.40
CA ASP A 784 -8.57 35.47 -6.58
C ASP A 784 -8.79 35.52 -5.05
N ILE A 785 -8.73 34.39 -4.35
CA ILE A 785 -7.83 34.20 -3.19
C ILE A 785 -7.45 32.70 -3.14
N ILE A 786 -6.16 32.40 -3.22
CA ILE A 786 -5.59 31.13 -2.75
C ILE A 786 -5.86 31.06 -1.24
N ILE A 787 -7.01 30.52 -0.83
CA ILE A 787 -7.17 29.99 0.52
C ILE A 787 -6.98 28.49 0.37
N GLU A 788 -5.81 28.03 0.78
CA GLU A 788 -5.56 26.63 1.12
C GLU A 788 -6.63 26.16 2.10
N ASN A 789 -7.68 25.49 1.61
CA ASN A 789 -8.37 24.37 2.25
C ASN A 789 -9.62 24.02 1.45
N ASN A 790 -9.59 22.88 0.74
CA ASN A 790 -10.77 22.20 0.19
C ASN A 790 -11.75 21.70 1.28
N ASN A 791 -11.69 22.23 2.50
CA ASN A 791 -12.50 21.86 3.65
C ASN A 791 -13.63 22.88 3.84
N GLN A 792 -14.53 23.03 2.86
CA GLN A 792 -15.79 23.72 3.13
C GLN A 792 -16.52 22.98 4.26
N THR A 793 -16.74 23.69 5.37
CA THR A 793 -17.18 23.15 6.67
C THR A 793 -18.68 22.84 6.72
N VAL A 794 -19.46 23.51 5.87
CA VAL A 794 -20.89 23.27 5.61
C VAL A 794 -21.06 23.20 4.10
N ASN A 795 -21.65 22.13 3.58
CA ASN A 795 -21.96 22.01 2.15
C ASN A 795 -23.40 22.48 1.89
N VAL A 796 -23.67 23.02 0.70
CA VAL A 796 -25.02 23.31 0.20
C VAL A 796 -25.93 22.09 0.31
N GLN A 797 -25.40 20.88 0.15
CA GLN A 797 -26.15 19.63 0.34
C GLN A 797 -26.68 19.48 1.77
N THR A 798 -25.86 19.78 2.79
CA THR A 798 -26.27 19.74 4.21
C THR A 798 -27.39 20.75 4.50
N LEU A 799 -27.32 21.94 3.91
CA LEU A 799 -28.39 22.93 4.05
C LEU A 799 -29.66 22.52 3.28
N ALA A 800 -29.52 21.90 2.10
CA ALA A 800 -30.65 21.37 1.34
C ALA A 800 -31.38 20.28 2.14
N GLU A 801 -30.65 19.38 2.80
CA GLU A 801 -31.20 18.37 3.71
C GLU A 801 -31.97 19.02 4.87
N LEU A 802 -31.42 20.05 5.51
CA LEU A 802 -32.07 20.77 6.62
C LEU A 802 -33.30 21.60 6.21
N VAL A 803 -33.37 22.07 4.97
CA VAL A 803 -34.59 22.69 4.41
C VAL A 803 -35.65 21.61 4.13
N SER A 804 -35.21 20.40 3.82
CA SER A 804 -36.07 19.27 3.44
C SER A 804 -36.58 18.43 4.62
N THR A 805 -36.19 18.75 5.86
CA THR A 805 -36.74 18.07 7.05
C THR A 805 -38.17 18.52 7.35
N GLU A 806 -39.01 17.60 7.83
CA GLU A 806 -40.43 17.87 8.14
C GLU A 806 -40.66 19.02 9.14
N ASP A 807 -39.64 19.38 9.91
CA ASP A 807 -39.71 20.36 10.98
C ASP A 807 -39.48 21.82 10.52
N ASN A 808 -39.15 22.02 9.24
CA ASN A 808 -39.10 23.32 8.56
C ASN A 808 -38.12 24.36 9.14
N TYR A 809 -37.18 23.96 10.02
CA TYR A 809 -36.27 24.91 10.67
C TYR A 809 -35.29 25.54 9.67
N GLY A 810 -34.75 24.77 8.71
CA GLY A 810 -33.92 25.31 7.63
C GLY A 810 -34.70 26.30 6.75
N ALA A 811 -35.90 25.90 6.32
CA ALA A 811 -36.79 26.77 5.53
C ALA A 811 -37.11 28.08 6.27
N ARG A 812 -37.35 28.02 7.59
CA ARG A 812 -37.59 29.19 8.44
C ARG A 812 -36.44 30.20 8.38
N ILE A 813 -35.17 29.75 8.48
CA ILE A 813 -34.01 30.64 8.39
C ILE A 813 -33.96 31.34 7.03
N PHE A 814 -34.14 30.60 5.93
CA PHE A 814 -34.15 31.20 4.59
C PHE A 814 -35.32 32.18 4.38
N VAL A 815 -36.52 31.87 4.90
CA VAL A 815 -37.67 32.79 4.87
C VAL A 815 -37.40 34.05 5.68
N CYS A 816 -36.82 33.93 6.87
CA CYS A 816 -36.43 35.07 7.71
C CYS A 816 -35.37 35.93 7.01
N LEU A 817 -34.35 35.30 6.42
CA LEU A 817 -33.28 35.98 5.69
C LEU A 817 -33.83 36.73 4.46
N LEU A 818 -34.66 36.08 3.64
CA LEU A 818 -35.33 36.72 2.49
C LEU A 818 -36.24 37.87 2.96
N THR A 819 -36.93 37.73 4.10
CA THR A 819 -37.77 38.79 4.67
C THR A 819 -36.95 39.99 5.15
N GLN A 820 -35.78 39.76 5.75
CA GLN A 820 -34.86 40.84 6.15
C GLN A 820 -34.31 41.59 4.93
N LEU A 821 -33.94 40.86 3.87
CA LEU A 821 -33.44 41.43 2.62
C LEU A 821 -34.52 42.22 1.86
N LEU A 822 -35.78 41.79 1.92
CA LEU A 822 -36.94 42.54 1.40
C LEU A 822 -37.16 43.90 2.07
N GLN A 823 -36.91 43.98 3.37
CA GLN A 823 -37.17 45.19 4.16
C GLN A 823 -36.01 46.19 4.09
N ALA A 824 -34.81 45.74 3.73
CA ALA A 824 -33.62 46.57 3.63
C ALA A 824 -33.43 47.05 2.17
N GLU A 825 -33.76 48.30 1.88
CA GLU A 825 -33.77 48.93 0.53
C GLU A 825 -32.38 49.01 -0.18
N SER A 826 -31.33 48.27 0.24
CA SER A 826 -29.96 48.48 -0.26
C SER A 826 -29.04 47.25 -0.39
N HIS A 827 -29.57 46.02 -0.51
CA HIS A 827 -28.76 44.79 -0.48
C HIS A 827 -29.02 43.81 -1.66
N GLU A 828 -29.14 44.31 -2.89
CA GLU A 828 -29.38 43.48 -4.10
C GLU A 828 -28.37 42.33 -4.25
N ARG A 829 -27.05 42.59 -4.07
CA ARG A 829 -26.01 41.54 -4.16
C ARG A 829 -26.16 40.43 -3.13
N ASP A 830 -26.67 40.75 -1.95
CA ASP A 830 -26.86 39.77 -0.87
C ASP A 830 -28.07 38.88 -1.16
N ALA A 831 -29.15 39.44 -1.71
CA ALA A 831 -30.29 38.67 -2.18
C ALA A 831 -29.89 37.70 -3.29
N VAL A 832 -29.07 38.15 -4.24
CA VAL A 832 -28.51 37.28 -5.29
C VAL A 832 -27.71 36.13 -4.71
N CYS A 833 -26.82 36.40 -3.74
CA CYS A 833 -26.04 35.35 -3.10
C CYS A 833 -26.92 34.27 -2.48
N VAL A 834 -28.00 34.66 -1.82
CA VAL A 834 -28.98 33.74 -1.22
C VAL A 834 -29.74 32.96 -2.30
N LEU A 835 -30.21 33.64 -3.35
CA LEU A 835 -30.95 33.00 -4.44
C LEU A 835 -30.10 31.96 -5.19
N ASN A 836 -28.80 32.21 -5.40
CA ASN A 836 -27.87 31.25 -6.01
C ASN A 836 -27.75 29.95 -5.19
N VAL A 837 -27.62 30.08 -3.87
CA VAL A 837 -27.59 28.91 -2.98
C VAL A 837 -28.93 28.18 -3.02
N VAL A 838 -30.06 28.90 -2.98
CA VAL A 838 -31.40 28.30 -3.10
C VAL A 838 -31.57 27.54 -4.43
N ALA A 839 -31.13 28.11 -5.55
CA ALA A 839 -31.16 27.45 -6.86
C ALA A 839 -30.36 26.14 -6.85
N THR A 840 -29.17 26.17 -6.27
CA THR A 840 -28.29 24.99 -6.14
C THR A 840 -28.92 23.92 -5.26
N MET A 841 -29.56 24.31 -4.14
CA MET A 841 -30.29 23.38 -3.27
C MET A 841 -31.46 22.71 -4.00
N VAL A 842 -32.26 23.49 -4.76
CA VAL A 842 -33.38 22.96 -5.56
C VAL A 842 -32.86 21.93 -6.57
N HIS A 843 -31.72 22.17 -7.20
CA HIS A 843 -31.11 21.21 -8.12
C HIS A 843 -30.54 19.97 -7.42
N ALA A 844 -29.94 20.10 -6.23
CA ALA A 844 -29.40 18.99 -5.46
C ALA A 844 -30.48 18.13 -4.78
N TYR A 845 -31.70 18.65 -4.66
CA TYR A 845 -32.84 18.00 -4.01
C TYR A 845 -33.14 16.56 -4.50
N PRO A 846 -33.10 16.22 -5.82
CA PRO A 846 -33.37 14.87 -6.30
C PRO A 846 -32.31 13.83 -5.89
N THR A 847 -31.07 14.26 -5.63
CA THR A 847 -29.94 13.39 -5.23
C THR A 847 -29.85 13.17 -3.72
N ALA A 848 -30.46 14.05 -2.91
CA ALA A 848 -30.34 14.03 -1.46
C ALA A 848 -31.37 13.13 -0.74
N LEU A 849 -32.34 12.54 -1.45
CA LEU A 849 -33.52 11.92 -0.83
C LEU A 849 -33.65 10.41 -1.10
N HIS A 850 -33.90 9.66 -0.03
CA HIS A 850 -34.52 8.33 -0.08
C HIS A 850 -36.03 8.47 -0.38
N PRO A 851 -36.65 7.52 -1.11
CA PRO A 851 -38.00 7.64 -1.67
C PRO A 851 -39.18 7.72 -0.67
N GLU A 852 -38.93 7.80 0.64
CA GLU A 852 -39.96 7.77 1.69
C GLU A 852 -40.35 9.17 2.23
N THR A 853 -39.61 10.23 1.92
CA THR A 853 -39.83 11.60 2.42
C THR A 853 -40.61 12.48 1.42
N LEU A 854 -41.84 12.08 1.09
CA LEU A 854 -42.79 12.86 0.28
C LEU A 854 -43.52 13.98 1.09
N SER A 855 -43.27 14.10 2.39
CA SER A 855 -43.87 15.10 3.30
C SER A 855 -43.15 16.46 3.30
N ALA A 856 -41.96 16.55 2.70
CA ALA A 856 -41.06 17.71 2.74
C ALA A 856 -41.42 18.86 1.79
N ASP A 857 -42.48 18.75 1.00
CA ASP A 857 -42.88 19.76 0.03
C ASP A 857 -43.34 21.07 0.68
N GLN A 858 -43.95 20.99 1.88
CA GLN A 858 -44.48 22.16 2.60
C GLN A 858 -43.39 23.17 3.00
N SER A 859 -42.15 22.70 3.22
CA SER A 859 -41.04 23.55 3.62
C SER A 859 -40.64 24.50 2.47
N TRP A 860 -40.59 23.95 1.26
CA TRP A 860 -40.27 24.66 0.04
C TRP A 860 -41.38 25.64 -0.38
N VAL A 861 -42.66 25.31 -0.12
CA VAL A 861 -43.78 26.24 -0.35
C VAL A 861 -43.55 27.60 0.32
N ALA A 862 -43.08 27.63 1.57
CA ALA A 862 -42.84 28.87 2.31
C ALA A 862 -41.69 29.69 1.71
N VAL A 863 -40.58 29.04 1.36
CA VAL A 863 -39.42 29.68 0.71
C VAL A 863 -39.83 30.24 -0.65
N THR A 864 -40.52 29.45 -1.47
CA THR A 864 -41.00 29.85 -2.80
C THR A 864 -42.02 30.98 -2.73
N MET A 865 -42.97 30.96 -1.79
CA MET A 865 -43.89 32.07 -1.56
C MET A 865 -43.14 33.37 -1.28
N LYS A 866 -42.10 33.30 -0.44
CA LYS A 866 -41.27 34.47 -0.11
C LYS A 866 -40.44 34.97 -1.32
N MET A 867 -39.91 34.06 -2.14
CA MET A 867 -39.23 34.41 -3.39
C MET A 867 -40.18 35.09 -4.40
N MET A 868 -41.43 34.63 -4.50
CA MET A 868 -42.44 35.25 -5.37
C MET A 868 -42.84 36.65 -4.87
N GLU A 869 -42.89 36.88 -3.56
CA GLU A 869 -43.09 38.22 -2.99
C GLU A 869 -41.91 39.16 -3.30
N TYR A 870 -40.69 38.64 -3.39
CA TYR A 870 -39.48 39.40 -3.76
C TYR A 870 -39.47 39.89 -5.21
N SER A 871 -39.96 39.07 -6.14
CA SER A 871 -39.77 39.26 -7.58
C SER A 871 -40.94 39.97 -8.29
N ILE A 872 -42.02 40.30 -7.57
CA ILE A 872 -43.23 40.88 -8.17
C ILE A 872 -43.62 42.20 -7.49
N PRO A 873 -43.05 43.35 -7.90
CA PRO A 873 -43.51 44.64 -7.42
C PRO A 873 -44.91 44.95 -8.01
N PRO A 874 -45.85 45.48 -7.20
CA PRO A 874 -47.23 45.71 -7.63
C PRO A 874 -47.40 46.81 -8.70
N ASP A 875 -46.37 47.63 -8.97
CA ASP A 875 -46.53 48.93 -9.66
C ASP A 875 -45.75 49.11 -11.00
N LYS A 876 -44.96 48.15 -11.49
CA LYS A 876 -44.26 48.25 -12.80
C LYS A 876 -44.29 46.93 -13.56
N VAL A 877 -45.05 46.87 -14.66
CA VAL A 877 -45.41 45.61 -15.34
C VAL A 877 -44.61 45.35 -16.63
N ASP A 878 -43.83 46.33 -17.12
CA ASP A 878 -43.24 46.23 -18.47
C ASP A 878 -41.77 45.78 -18.51
N ILE A 879 -40.99 45.93 -17.43
CA ILE A 879 -39.56 45.54 -17.38
C ILE A 879 -39.28 44.93 -16.00
N LEU A 880 -38.92 43.63 -15.99
CA LEU A 880 -38.48 42.94 -14.77
C LEU A 880 -37.00 43.25 -14.50
N SER A 881 -36.62 43.25 -13.22
CA SER A 881 -35.21 43.33 -12.83
C SER A 881 -34.51 41.98 -13.07
N ASP A 882 -33.19 41.98 -13.17
CA ASP A 882 -32.40 40.75 -13.36
C ASP A 882 -32.63 39.74 -12.22
N GLU A 883 -32.85 40.22 -10.98
CA GLU A 883 -33.20 39.36 -9.84
C GLU A 883 -34.57 38.69 -10.04
N SER A 884 -35.51 39.42 -10.65
CA SER A 884 -36.85 38.91 -10.90
C SER A 884 -36.84 37.85 -12.00
N LEU A 885 -35.99 38.02 -13.03
CA LEU A 885 -35.73 37.02 -14.05
C LEU A 885 -35.04 35.78 -13.46
N PHE A 886 -34.09 35.98 -12.54
CA PHE A 886 -33.43 34.89 -11.81
C PHE A 886 -34.43 34.04 -11.01
N VAL A 887 -35.33 34.69 -10.27
CA VAL A 887 -36.41 33.98 -9.55
C VAL A 887 -37.30 33.22 -10.53
N ILE A 888 -37.71 33.82 -11.66
CA ILE A 888 -38.50 33.12 -12.69
C ILE A 888 -37.75 31.88 -13.22
N GLY A 889 -36.42 31.97 -13.36
CA GLY A 889 -35.58 30.83 -13.71
C GLY A 889 -35.65 29.70 -12.67
N ILE A 890 -35.55 30.03 -11.37
CA ILE A 890 -35.70 29.04 -10.29
C ILE A 890 -37.10 28.44 -10.27
N LEU A 891 -38.15 29.26 -10.43
CA LEU A 891 -39.54 28.77 -10.49
C LEU A 891 -39.73 27.79 -11.66
N SER A 892 -39.11 28.06 -12.81
CA SER A 892 -39.10 27.18 -13.98
C SER A 892 -38.42 25.84 -13.67
N LEU A 893 -37.32 25.85 -12.92
CA LEU A 893 -36.63 24.64 -12.46
C LEU A 893 -37.48 23.82 -11.48
N ILE A 894 -38.15 24.47 -10.52
CA ILE A 894 -39.08 23.79 -9.58
C ILE A 894 -40.20 23.09 -10.36
N LEU A 895 -40.80 23.80 -11.33
CA LEU A 895 -41.85 23.24 -12.19
C LEU A 895 -41.33 22.06 -13.02
N HIS A 896 -40.11 22.13 -13.54
CA HIS A 896 -39.48 20.99 -14.21
C HIS A 896 -39.31 19.78 -13.28
N LEU A 897 -38.80 19.96 -12.06
CA LEU A 897 -38.60 18.86 -11.11
C LEU A 897 -39.91 18.13 -10.75
N SER A 898 -41.04 18.83 -10.77
CA SER A 898 -42.34 18.20 -10.54
C SER A 898 -42.79 17.20 -11.59
N THR A 899 -42.27 17.30 -12.82
CA THR A 899 -42.51 16.28 -13.85
C THR A 899 -41.91 14.93 -13.48
N LYS A 900 -40.93 14.93 -12.56
CA LYS A 900 -40.26 13.75 -12.00
C LYS A 900 -40.84 13.33 -10.64
N LYS A 901 -42.01 13.85 -10.25
CA LYS A 901 -42.73 13.63 -8.97
C LYS A 901 -42.04 14.21 -7.74
N THR A 902 -41.45 15.39 -7.89
CA THR A 902 -40.66 16.07 -6.85
C THR A 902 -41.15 17.52 -6.70
N LEU A 903 -41.39 18.04 -5.49
CA LEU A 903 -41.90 19.41 -5.26
C LEU A 903 -43.29 19.69 -5.90
N GLU A 904 -44.25 18.78 -5.75
CA GLU A 904 -45.59 18.87 -6.35
C GLU A 904 -46.47 19.98 -5.74
N GLU A 905 -46.56 20.11 -4.42
CA GLU A 905 -47.30 21.16 -3.69
C GLU A 905 -46.67 22.53 -3.88
N THR A 906 -45.33 22.62 -3.88
CA THR A 906 -44.62 23.85 -4.23
C THR A 906 -44.97 24.27 -5.66
N SER A 907 -44.96 23.34 -6.60
CA SER A 907 -45.34 23.59 -8.00
C SER A 907 -46.80 24.02 -8.14
N LYS A 908 -47.75 23.40 -7.42
CA LYS A 908 -49.16 23.86 -7.37
C LYS A 908 -49.24 25.32 -6.93
N THR A 909 -48.48 25.70 -5.90
CA THR A 909 -48.45 27.07 -5.39
C THR A 909 -47.96 28.07 -6.45
N ILE A 910 -46.96 27.69 -7.26
CA ILE A 910 -46.48 28.49 -8.41
C ILE A 910 -47.57 28.58 -9.50
N LEU A 911 -48.14 27.44 -9.91
CA LEU A 911 -49.09 27.33 -11.03
C LEU A 911 -50.36 28.18 -10.84
N PHE A 912 -50.85 28.30 -9.60
CA PHE A 912 -52.08 29.03 -9.25
C PHE A 912 -51.82 30.42 -8.67
N ASN A 913 -50.59 30.93 -8.73
CA ASN A 913 -50.24 32.24 -8.19
C ASN A 913 -50.85 33.38 -9.03
N THR A 914 -51.74 34.17 -8.43
CA THR A 914 -52.50 35.21 -9.14
C THR A 914 -51.63 36.36 -9.68
N SER A 915 -50.53 36.70 -9.02
CA SER A 915 -49.66 37.81 -9.46
C SER A 915 -48.79 37.40 -10.64
N ILE A 916 -48.25 36.17 -10.65
CA ILE A 916 -47.55 35.61 -11.82
C ILE A 916 -48.51 35.47 -13.01
N ILE A 917 -49.72 34.93 -12.78
CA ILE A 917 -50.75 34.82 -13.83
C ILE A 917 -51.07 36.19 -14.44
N SER A 918 -51.24 37.22 -13.61
CA SER A 918 -51.50 38.59 -14.08
C SER A 918 -50.31 39.19 -14.84
N MET A 919 -49.09 38.91 -14.40
CA MET A 919 -47.85 39.34 -15.05
C MET A 919 -47.70 38.69 -16.43
N VAL A 920 -47.79 37.35 -16.51
CA VAL A 920 -47.74 36.59 -17.77
C VAL A 920 -48.79 37.12 -18.74
N ASN A 921 -50.03 37.28 -18.29
CA ASN A 921 -51.10 37.80 -19.15
C ASN A 921 -50.83 39.23 -19.63
N THR A 922 -50.38 40.14 -18.77
CA THR A 922 -50.13 41.53 -19.16
C THR A 922 -48.96 41.63 -20.16
N VAL A 923 -47.82 41.00 -19.87
CA VAL A 923 -46.63 41.05 -20.72
C VAL A 923 -46.90 40.37 -22.07
N VAL A 924 -47.53 39.20 -22.07
CA VAL A 924 -47.86 38.47 -23.30
C VAL A 924 -48.92 39.20 -24.13
N CYS A 925 -49.95 39.80 -23.50
CA CYS A 925 -50.91 40.62 -24.23
C CYS A 925 -50.26 41.87 -24.82
N ALA A 926 -49.40 42.55 -24.06
CA ALA A 926 -48.64 43.71 -24.53
C ALA A 926 -47.77 43.34 -25.73
N ALA A 927 -46.96 42.28 -25.62
CA ALA A 927 -46.11 41.78 -26.71
C ALA A 927 -46.93 41.35 -27.93
N SER A 928 -47.99 40.57 -27.73
CA SER A 928 -48.85 40.09 -28.81
C SER A 928 -49.57 41.22 -29.54
N SER A 929 -49.90 42.32 -28.84
CA SER A 929 -50.56 43.50 -29.43
C SER A 929 -49.66 44.32 -30.36
N LYS A 930 -48.32 44.26 -30.20
CA LYS A 930 -47.35 45.02 -31.01
C LYS A 930 -47.27 44.56 -32.47
N GLY A 931 -47.68 43.33 -32.78
CA GLY A 931 -47.68 42.80 -34.15
C GLY A 931 -46.27 42.82 -34.77
N HIS A 932 -46.12 43.36 -35.97
CA HIS A 932 -44.84 43.38 -36.69
C HIS A 932 -43.74 44.22 -35.99
N ALA A 933 -44.11 45.15 -35.11
CA ALA A 933 -43.15 45.93 -34.34
C ALA A 933 -42.50 45.12 -33.19
N LEU A 934 -42.92 43.87 -32.96
CA LEU A 934 -42.39 43.04 -31.87
C LEU A 934 -40.89 42.72 -32.06
N VAL A 935 -40.47 42.36 -33.28
CA VAL A 935 -39.05 42.05 -33.60
C VAL A 935 -38.09 43.20 -33.24
N ASP A 936 -38.50 44.43 -33.52
CA ASP A 936 -37.66 45.61 -33.26
C ASP A 936 -37.57 45.95 -31.75
N HIS A 937 -38.45 45.35 -30.94
CA HIS A 937 -38.57 45.60 -29.51
C HIS A 937 -38.12 44.41 -28.65
N ASP A 938 -37.82 43.25 -29.22
CA ASP A 938 -37.44 42.05 -28.47
C ASP A 938 -35.98 41.61 -28.69
N GLU A 939 -35.35 41.90 -29.83
CA GLU A 939 -33.96 41.50 -30.09
C GLU A 939 -32.96 42.37 -29.29
N GLY A 940 -32.32 41.76 -28.28
CA GLY A 940 -31.28 42.41 -27.45
C GLY A 940 -31.83 43.46 -26.46
N THR A 941 -33.10 43.36 -26.06
CA THR A 941 -33.74 44.27 -25.10
C THR A 941 -34.17 43.54 -23.83
N SER A 942 -34.19 44.25 -22.69
CA SER A 942 -34.70 43.70 -21.42
C SER A 942 -36.18 43.28 -21.48
N THR A 943 -36.97 43.91 -22.36
CA THR A 943 -38.37 43.50 -22.62
C THR A 943 -38.44 42.17 -23.37
N GLY A 944 -37.48 41.90 -24.26
CA GLY A 944 -37.35 40.61 -24.95
C GLY A 944 -36.91 39.50 -24.01
N GLU A 945 -35.91 39.77 -23.17
CA GLU A 945 -35.44 38.85 -22.12
C GLU A 945 -36.56 38.47 -21.16
N THR A 946 -37.32 39.48 -20.67
CA THR A 946 -38.51 39.25 -19.83
C THR A 946 -39.51 38.31 -20.51
N LEU A 947 -39.79 38.53 -21.80
CA LEU A 947 -40.71 37.69 -22.56
C LEU A 947 -40.19 36.26 -22.74
N ILE A 948 -38.89 36.06 -22.95
CA ILE A 948 -38.28 34.73 -23.07
C ILE A 948 -38.42 33.95 -21.77
N PHE A 949 -38.05 34.54 -20.63
CA PHE A 949 -38.18 33.89 -19.31
C PHE A 949 -39.62 33.51 -18.99
N LEU A 950 -40.60 34.36 -19.31
CA LEU A 950 -42.02 34.04 -19.12
C LEU A 950 -42.52 32.93 -20.05
N LEU A 951 -41.98 32.83 -21.28
CA LEU A 951 -42.30 31.72 -22.19
C LEU A 951 -41.68 30.40 -21.72
N LEU A 952 -40.46 30.43 -21.17
CA LEU A 952 -39.83 29.26 -20.55
C LEU A 952 -40.62 28.81 -19.31
N LEU A 953 -40.99 29.74 -18.43
CA LEU A 953 -41.86 29.48 -17.29
C LEU A 953 -43.18 28.84 -17.73
N HIS A 954 -43.79 29.37 -18.79
CA HIS A 954 -45.03 28.83 -19.35
C HIS A 954 -44.87 27.40 -19.87
N TYR A 955 -43.78 27.09 -20.58
CA TYR A 955 -43.50 25.73 -21.05
C TYR A 955 -43.39 24.72 -19.90
N PHE A 956 -42.57 25.03 -18.88
CA PHE A 956 -42.41 24.15 -17.72
C PHE A 956 -43.67 24.08 -16.86
N ALA A 957 -44.45 25.18 -16.76
CA ALA A 957 -45.75 25.19 -16.10
C ALA A 957 -46.74 24.22 -16.79
N PHE A 958 -46.76 24.19 -18.12
CA PHE A 958 -47.62 23.28 -18.87
C PHE A 958 -47.27 21.81 -18.65
N LYS A 959 -45.98 21.47 -18.70
CA LYS A 959 -45.53 20.11 -18.39
C LYS A 959 -45.83 19.71 -16.95
N SER A 960 -45.53 20.57 -15.99
CA SER A 960 -45.82 20.37 -14.56
C SER A 960 -47.32 20.13 -14.30
N LEU A 961 -48.18 20.96 -14.89
CA LEU A 961 -49.63 20.88 -14.74
C LEU A 961 -50.19 19.54 -15.25
N HIS A 962 -49.67 19.04 -16.38
CA HIS A 962 -50.05 17.73 -16.89
C HIS A 962 -49.56 16.59 -16.00
N ALA A 963 -48.33 16.66 -15.49
CA ALA A 963 -47.72 15.61 -14.67
C ALA A 963 -48.38 15.48 -13.29
N ILE A 964 -48.64 16.60 -12.60
CA ILE A 964 -49.17 16.60 -11.23
C ILE A 964 -50.69 16.47 -11.20
N LEU A 965 -51.40 17.08 -12.17
CA LEU A 965 -52.86 17.17 -12.19
C LEU A 965 -53.44 16.60 -13.50
N PRO A 966 -53.24 15.30 -13.80
CA PRO A 966 -53.77 14.69 -15.02
C PRO A 966 -55.30 14.77 -15.06
N GLY A 967 -55.84 15.34 -16.15
CA GLY A 967 -57.28 15.51 -16.36
C GLY A 967 -57.92 16.74 -15.70
N PHE A 968 -57.14 17.57 -14.99
CA PHE A 968 -57.66 18.82 -14.41
C PHE A 968 -58.00 19.90 -15.45
N VAL A 969 -57.25 19.92 -16.56
CA VAL A 969 -57.34 20.95 -17.61
C VAL A 969 -58.06 20.38 -18.84
N ASP A 970 -59.06 21.11 -19.34
CA ASP A 970 -59.56 20.91 -20.70
C ASP A 970 -58.62 21.61 -21.70
N TRP A 971 -57.69 20.88 -22.30
CA TRP A 971 -56.68 21.45 -23.21
C TRP A 971 -57.30 22.05 -24.47
N GLN A 972 -58.48 21.58 -24.88
CA GLN A 972 -59.20 22.15 -26.01
C GLN A 972 -59.70 23.59 -25.74
N SER A 973 -59.80 24.01 -24.47
CA SER A 973 -60.20 25.39 -24.11
C SER A 973 -59.21 26.45 -24.61
N PHE A 974 -57.94 26.09 -24.80
CA PHE A 974 -56.90 26.97 -25.36
C PHE A 974 -57.10 27.28 -26.85
N LEU A 975 -57.92 26.49 -27.55
CA LEU A 975 -58.29 26.70 -28.96
C LEU A 975 -59.57 27.54 -29.13
N VAL A 976 -60.32 27.79 -28.06
CA VAL A 976 -61.62 28.48 -28.14
C VAL A 976 -61.40 30.00 -28.11
N SER A 977 -61.84 30.67 -29.19
CA SER A 977 -61.85 32.14 -29.31
C SER A 977 -62.98 32.80 -28.51
N THR A 978 -63.17 32.41 -27.25
CA THR A 978 -64.05 33.16 -26.32
C THR A 978 -63.30 34.36 -25.75
N LYS A 979 -64.06 35.41 -25.39
CA LYS A 979 -63.62 36.79 -25.12
C LYS A 979 -62.15 36.93 -24.66
N PRO A 980 -61.34 37.78 -25.31
CA PRO A 980 -59.91 37.92 -25.05
C PRO A 980 -59.54 38.41 -23.63
N SER A 981 -60.50 38.71 -22.76
CA SER A 981 -60.32 39.45 -21.50
C SER A 981 -60.45 38.66 -20.20
N GLU A 982 -60.79 37.36 -20.22
CA GLU A 982 -60.82 36.56 -18.99
C GLU A 982 -59.47 35.85 -18.79
N PRO A 983 -58.77 36.10 -17.66
CA PRO A 983 -57.51 35.43 -17.34
C PRO A 983 -57.75 33.96 -17.01
N LEU A 984 -56.82 33.10 -17.40
CA LEU A 984 -56.83 31.69 -17.03
C LEU A 984 -56.64 31.55 -15.50
N ALA A 985 -57.19 30.49 -14.92
CA ALA A 985 -57.08 30.23 -13.47
C ALA A 985 -55.67 29.78 -13.04
N PHE A 986 -54.76 29.56 -13.99
CA PHE A 986 -53.40 29.08 -13.81
C PHE A 986 -52.47 29.71 -14.85
N ILE A 987 -51.16 29.54 -14.69
CA ILE A 987 -50.15 30.04 -15.65
C ILE A 987 -50.37 29.40 -17.02
N GLY A 988 -50.86 30.19 -17.97
CA GLY A 988 -51.14 29.70 -19.33
C GLY A 988 -51.20 30.84 -20.34
N ILE A 989 -50.82 30.51 -21.57
CA ILE A 989 -50.89 31.39 -22.73
C ILE A 989 -51.81 30.73 -23.75
N ARG A 990 -52.74 31.51 -24.32
CA ARG A 990 -53.68 30.99 -25.32
C ARG A 990 -52.98 30.69 -26.63
N CYS A 991 -53.50 29.72 -27.38
CA CYS A 991 -52.96 29.34 -28.68
C CYS A 991 -52.86 30.54 -29.64
N HIS A 992 -53.83 31.45 -29.62
CA HIS A 992 -53.82 32.66 -30.45
C HIS A 992 -52.59 33.55 -30.17
N ASP A 993 -52.25 33.73 -28.90
CA ASP A 993 -51.18 34.62 -28.47
C ASP A 993 -49.82 33.95 -28.74
N LEU A 994 -49.69 32.64 -28.48
CA LEU A 994 -48.51 31.84 -28.89
C LEU A 994 -48.27 31.91 -30.41
N CYS A 995 -49.31 31.79 -31.22
CA CYS A 995 -49.18 31.89 -32.67
C CYS A 995 -48.74 33.29 -33.14
N ARG A 996 -49.17 34.36 -32.45
CA ARG A 996 -48.73 35.73 -32.76
C ARG A 996 -47.26 35.94 -32.40
N LEU A 997 -46.84 35.46 -31.23
CA LEU A 997 -45.44 35.49 -30.81
C LEU A 997 -44.55 34.67 -31.74
N LEU A 998 -45.01 33.47 -32.13
CA LEU A 998 -44.31 32.62 -33.09
C LEU A 998 -44.20 33.28 -34.48
N HIS A 999 -45.21 34.03 -34.92
CA HIS A 999 -45.17 34.72 -36.20
C HIS A 999 -44.24 35.95 -36.18
N PHE A 1000 -44.38 36.81 -35.16
CA PHE A 1000 -43.76 38.14 -35.11
C PHE A 1000 -42.56 38.30 -34.15
N GLY A 1001 -42.17 37.30 -33.37
CA GLY A 1001 -41.08 37.44 -32.38
C GLY A 1001 -39.66 37.24 -32.95
N SER A 1002 -38.66 37.52 -32.13
CA SER A 1002 -37.24 37.20 -32.39
C SER A 1002 -36.97 35.68 -32.45
N PRO A 1003 -35.79 35.23 -32.91
CA PRO A 1003 -35.45 33.80 -32.95
C PRO A 1003 -35.63 33.08 -31.61
N ALA A 1004 -35.20 33.66 -30.49
CA ALA A 1004 -35.33 33.06 -29.15
C ALA A 1004 -36.80 32.91 -28.72
N ILE A 1005 -37.62 33.94 -28.97
CA ILE A 1005 -39.07 33.89 -28.70
C ILE A 1005 -39.74 32.84 -29.58
N LYS A 1006 -39.37 32.74 -30.86
CA LYS A 1006 -39.88 31.71 -31.77
C LYS A 1006 -39.56 30.30 -31.27
N ILE A 1007 -38.36 30.07 -30.74
CA ILE A 1007 -37.98 28.79 -30.13
C ILE A 1007 -38.92 28.46 -28.97
N ALA A 1008 -38.97 29.31 -27.94
CA ALA A 1008 -39.78 29.05 -26.74
C ALA A 1008 -41.29 28.95 -27.04
N ALA A 1009 -41.81 29.82 -27.90
CA ALA A 1009 -43.21 29.77 -28.34
C ALA A 1009 -43.52 28.51 -29.15
N SER A 1010 -42.61 28.04 -30.01
CA SER A 1010 -42.82 26.81 -30.79
C SER A 1010 -42.85 25.55 -29.93
N TYR A 1011 -42.02 25.47 -28.89
CA TYR A 1011 -42.04 24.36 -27.93
C TYR A 1011 -43.30 24.38 -27.07
N SER A 1012 -43.70 25.55 -26.59
CA SER A 1012 -44.97 25.71 -25.84
C SER A 1012 -46.19 25.30 -26.69
N LEU A 1013 -46.19 25.68 -27.97
CA LEU A 1013 -47.25 25.31 -28.91
C LEU A 1013 -47.25 23.81 -29.22
N LEU A 1014 -46.08 23.20 -29.39
CA LEU A 1014 -45.93 21.77 -29.60
C LEU A 1014 -46.45 20.96 -28.40
N GLU A 1015 -46.05 21.36 -27.20
CA GLU A 1015 -46.51 20.74 -25.96
C GLU A 1015 -48.05 20.82 -25.84
N LEU A 1016 -48.64 21.99 -26.09
CA LEU A 1016 -50.09 22.16 -26.12
C LEU A 1016 -50.77 21.22 -27.13
N PHE A 1017 -50.22 21.09 -28.34
CA PHE A 1017 -50.82 20.25 -29.38
C PHE A 1017 -50.65 18.76 -29.12
N ASN A 1018 -49.55 18.34 -28.49
CA ASN A 1018 -49.40 16.99 -27.96
C ASN A 1018 -50.52 16.69 -26.97
N ARG A 1019 -50.74 17.57 -25.97
CA ARG A 1019 -51.79 17.35 -24.96
C ARG A 1019 -53.20 17.35 -25.54
N ILE A 1020 -53.50 18.22 -26.50
CA ILE A 1020 -54.77 18.21 -27.23
C ILE A 1020 -54.93 16.91 -28.03
N SER A 1021 -53.89 16.47 -28.73
CA SER A 1021 -53.91 15.21 -29.50
C SER A 1021 -54.11 14.00 -28.60
N ASP A 1022 -53.42 13.95 -27.47
CA ASP A 1022 -53.57 12.88 -26.48
C ASP A 1022 -54.98 12.88 -25.88
N GLN A 1023 -55.56 14.04 -25.56
CA GLN A 1023 -56.94 14.15 -25.08
C GLN A 1023 -57.96 13.65 -26.13
N ILE A 1024 -57.79 14.04 -27.40
CA ILE A 1024 -58.65 13.58 -28.50
C ILE A 1024 -58.53 12.06 -28.71
N ASN A 1025 -57.31 11.53 -28.71
CA ASN A 1025 -57.05 10.12 -28.97
C ASN A 1025 -57.47 9.20 -27.82
N SER A 1026 -57.25 9.62 -26.57
CA SER A 1026 -57.56 8.82 -25.37
C SER A 1026 -59.03 8.87 -24.97
N ASN A 1027 -59.69 10.04 -25.08
CA ASN A 1027 -61.08 10.22 -24.65
C ASN A 1027 -62.10 10.13 -25.80
N HIS A 1028 -61.65 9.95 -27.05
CA HIS A 1028 -62.48 9.98 -28.26
C HIS A 1028 -63.36 11.24 -28.37
N GLU A 1029 -62.84 12.40 -27.96
CA GLU A 1029 -63.56 13.68 -27.99
C GLU A 1029 -63.53 14.33 -29.38
N GLU A 1030 -64.63 14.99 -29.77
CA GLU A 1030 -64.65 15.82 -30.98
C GLU A 1030 -63.88 17.13 -30.77
N LEU A 1031 -63.14 17.56 -31.80
CA LEU A 1031 -62.36 18.80 -31.80
C LEU A 1031 -63.25 20.05 -31.69
N ARG A 1032 -63.12 20.80 -30.60
CA ARG A 1032 -63.88 22.04 -30.30
C ARG A 1032 -63.20 23.30 -30.85
N CYS A 1033 -62.99 23.35 -32.16
CA CYS A 1033 -62.37 24.52 -32.81
C CYS A 1033 -63.06 24.91 -34.12
N THR A 1034 -63.17 26.21 -34.38
CA THR A 1034 -63.71 26.68 -35.68
C THR A 1034 -62.72 26.38 -36.80
N VAL A 1035 -63.23 25.96 -37.96
CA VAL A 1035 -62.39 25.65 -39.13
C VAL A 1035 -61.59 26.88 -39.57
N GLY A 1036 -62.19 28.08 -39.51
CA GLY A 1036 -61.50 29.32 -39.86
C GLY A 1036 -60.30 29.61 -38.96
N TYR A 1037 -60.42 29.36 -37.65
CA TYR A 1037 -59.32 29.56 -36.71
C TYR A 1037 -58.19 28.53 -36.87
N LEU A 1038 -58.54 27.25 -37.10
CA LEU A 1038 -57.55 26.21 -37.46
C LEU A 1038 -56.77 26.57 -38.73
N MET A 1039 -57.45 27.12 -39.74
CA MET A 1039 -56.78 27.57 -40.97
C MET A 1039 -55.79 28.70 -40.71
N SER A 1040 -56.11 29.65 -39.82
CA SER A 1040 -55.18 30.72 -39.44
C SER A 1040 -53.93 30.18 -38.74
N ILE A 1041 -54.10 29.24 -37.79
CA ILE A 1041 -52.97 28.56 -37.12
C ILE A 1041 -52.11 27.84 -38.16
N ARG A 1042 -52.76 27.05 -39.02
CA ARG A 1042 -52.11 26.29 -40.08
C ARG A 1042 -51.29 27.18 -41.01
N SER A 1043 -51.81 28.32 -41.47
CA SER A 1043 -51.05 29.24 -42.33
C SER A 1043 -49.80 29.82 -41.65
N ILE A 1044 -49.85 30.08 -40.34
CA ILE A 1044 -48.69 30.55 -39.59
C ILE A 1044 -47.61 29.45 -39.53
N LEU A 1045 -48.02 28.22 -39.20
CA LEU A 1045 -47.10 27.09 -39.13
C LEU A 1045 -46.51 26.75 -40.51
N GLU A 1046 -47.32 26.72 -41.56
CA GLU A 1046 -46.90 26.49 -42.95
C GLU A 1046 -45.81 27.48 -43.38
N GLY A 1047 -45.92 28.75 -42.96
CA GLY A 1047 -44.91 29.78 -43.23
C GLY A 1047 -43.58 29.59 -42.50
N LEU A 1048 -43.52 28.76 -41.45
CA LEU A 1048 -42.34 28.54 -40.60
C LEU A 1048 -41.70 27.15 -40.77
N VAL A 1049 -42.28 26.29 -41.63
CA VAL A 1049 -41.72 24.98 -42.00
C VAL A 1049 -40.30 25.10 -42.61
N PHE A 1050 -39.98 26.25 -43.21
CA PHE A 1050 -38.69 26.54 -43.81
C PHE A 1050 -37.87 27.57 -43.02
N TYR A 1051 -38.19 27.76 -41.74
CA TYR A 1051 -37.48 28.72 -40.91
C TYR A 1051 -36.01 28.32 -40.68
N ASN A 1052 -35.15 29.32 -40.41
CA ASN A 1052 -33.71 29.10 -40.30
C ASN A 1052 -33.32 28.25 -39.09
N ASP A 1053 -33.98 28.39 -37.94
CA ASP A 1053 -33.72 27.53 -36.78
C ASP A 1053 -34.43 26.17 -36.95
N LEU A 1054 -33.65 25.07 -36.91
CA LEU A 1054 -34.15 23.72 -37.13
C LEU A 1054 -35.16 23.29 -36.06
N ARG A 1055 -35.03 23.76 -34.81
CA ARG A 1055 -35.93 23.43 -33.71
C ARG A 1055 -37.32 23.99 -33.98
N VAL A 1056 -37.38 25.26 -34.36
CA VAL A 1056 -38.65 25.93 -34.73
C VAL A 1056 -39.30 25.25 -35.92
N ALA A 1057 -38.53 24.96 -36.98
CA ALA A 1057 -39.04 24.29 -38.16
C ALA A 1057 -39.60 22.89 -37.85
N THR A 1058 -38.89 22.11 -37.01
CA THR A 1058 -39.33 20.78 -36.55
C THR A 1058 -40.60 20.84 -35.73
N ASN A 1059 -40.66 21.72 -34.73
CA ASN A 1059 -41.83 21.91 -33.89
C ASN A 1059 -43.05 22.33 -34.72
N CYS A 1060 -42.87 23.24 -35.69
CA CYS A 1060 -43.95 23.64 -36.59
C CYS A 1060 -44.42 22.47 -37.49
N CYS A 1061 -43.52 21.64 -38.00
CA CYS A 1061 -43.87 20.45 -38.80
C CYS A 1061 -44.64 19.41 -37.97
N LEU A 1062 -44.25 19.19 -36.71
CA LEU A 1062 -44.96 18.30 -35.78
C LEU A 1062 -46.36 18.83 -35.47
N CYS A 1063 -46.49 20.12 -35.14
CA CYS A 1063 -47.78 20.77 -34.92
C CYS A 1063 -48.69 20.67 -36.14
N LEU A 1064 -48.17 20.90 -37.35
CA LEU A 1064 -48.91 20.73 -38.60
C LEU A 1064 -49.35 19.28 -38.80
N SER A 1065 -48.47 18.32 -38.50
CA SER A 1065 -48.78 16.89 -38.62
C SER A 1065 -49.92 16.50 -37.69
N MET A 1066 -49.99 17.05 -36.47
CA MET A 1066 -51.10 16.84 -35.54
C MET A 1066 -52.40 17.46 -36.06
N ILE A 1067 -52.36 18.69 -36.59
CA ILE A 1067 -53.55 19.33 -37.20
C ILE A 1067 -54.09 18.47 -38.35
N LEU A 1068 -53.21 17.95 -39.24
CA LEU A 1068 -53.59 17.05 -40.32
C LEU A 1068 -54.20 15.74 -39.80
N GLY A 1069 -53.69 15.22 -38.69
CA GLY A 1069 -54.28 14.08 -37.98
C GLY A 1069 -55.67 14.37 -37.42
N TRP A 1070 -55.90 15.56 -36.87
CA TRP A 1070 -57.23 15.97 -36.39
C TRP A 1070 -58.23 16.14 -37.54
N GLU A 1071 -57.79 16.57 -38.74
CA GLU A 1071 -58.65 16.71 -39.91
C GLU A 1071 -59.28 15.37 -40.35
N ASN A 1072 -58.55 14.23 -40.21
CA ASN A 1072 -59.08 12.88 -40.45
C ASN A 1072 -60.32 12.56 -39.59
N LEU A 1073 -60.37 13.06 -38.35
CA LEU A 1073 -61.45 12.77 -37.39
C LEU A 1073 -62.72 13.59 -37.65
N THR A 1074 -62.62 14.71 -38.37
CA THR A 1074 -63.74 15.67 -38.53
C THR A 1074 -64.63 15.43 -39.75
N ASN A 1075 -64.45 14.34 -40.51
CA ASN A 1075 -65.19 14.02 -41.75
C ASN A 1075 -65.21 15.16 -42.82
N LYS A 1076 -64.32 16.14 -42.71
CA LYS A 1076 -64.18 17.31 -43.61
C LYS A 1076 -63.05 17.10 -44.62
N THR A 1077 -63.05 15.94 -45.28
CA THR A 1077 -62.07 15.53 -46.31
C THR A 1077 -61.92 16.49 -47.50
N LYS A 1078 -62.84 17.44 -47.69
CA LYS A 1078 -62.77 18.48 -48.74
C LYS A 1078 -61.70 19.56 -48.54
N LEU A 1079 -61.07 19.68 -47.36
CA LEU A 1079 -60.05 20.70 -47.11
C LEU A 1079 -58.67 20.33 -47.70
N LEU A 1080 -58.35 19.04 -47.81
CA LEU A 1080 -57.05 18.52 -48.25
C LEU A 1080 -56.86 18.50 -49.77
N GLU A 1081 -57.94 18.29 -50.53
CA GLU A 1081 -57.90 18.30 -52.01
C GLU A 1081 -57.47 19.68 -52.59
N GLY A 1082 -57.55 20.75 -51.80
CA GLY A 1082 -57.19 22.12 -52.20
C GLY A 1082 -55.89 22.68 -51.62
N SER A 1083 -55.19 21.95 -50.74
CA SER A 1083 -53.98 22.44 -50.07
C SER A 1083 -52.79 22.53 -51.04
N ARG A 1084 -52.55 23.70 -51.63
CA ARG A 1084 -51.36 23.97 -52.46
C ARG A 1084 -50.07 23.95 -51.65
N TRP A 1085 -50.14 24.22 -50.34
CA TRP A 1085 -48.97 24.31 -49.46
C TRP A 1085 -48.39 22.96 -49.09
N CYS A 1086 -49.20 21.97 -48.70
CA CYS A 1086 -48.67 20.61 -48.43
C CYS A 1086 -47.99 20.03 -49.67
N ARG A 1087 -48.58 20.25 -50.85
CA ARG A 1087 -47.98 19.84 -52.12
C ARG A 1087 -46.65 20.54 -52.37
N LEU A 1088 -46.58 21.87 -52.21
CA LEU A 1088 -45.35 22.63 -52.38
C LEU A 1088 -44.26 22.20 -51.40
N ILE A 1089 -44.59 22.01 -50.11
CA ILE A 1089 -43.64 21.57 -49.09
C ILE A 1089 -43.03 20.21 -49.45
N ILE A 1090 -43.87 19.27 -49.89
CA ILE A 1090 -43.43 17.91 -50.22
C ILE A 1090 -42.70 17.87 -51.57
N GLU A 1091 -43.09 18.69 -52.56
CA GLU A 1091 -42.37 18.84 -53.83
C GLU A 1091 -40.96 19.40 -53.59
N GLU A 1092 -40.83 20.48 -52.82
CA GLU A 1092 -39.52 21.08 -52.49
C GLU A 1092 -38.64 20.12 -51.67
N MET A 1093 -39.21 19.42 -50.69
CA MET A 1093 -38.50 18.37 -49.94
C MET A 1093 -38.03 17.23 -50.88
N THR A 1094 -38.89 16.77 -51.79
CA THR A 1094 -38.57 15.68 -52.73
C THR A 1094 -37.47 16.08 -53.70
N VAL A 1095 -37.51 17.31 -54.23
CA VAL A 1095 -36.43 17.86 -55.07
C VAL A 1095 -35.12 17.96 -54.29
N SER A 1096 -35.20 18.39 -53.03
CA SER A 1096 -34.04 18.55 -52.15
C SER A 1096 -33.33 17.23 -51.85
N PHE A 1097 -34.08 16.12 -51.73
CA PHE A 1097 -33.52 14.78 -51.55
C PHE A 1097 -33.10 14.11 -52.87
N ALA A 1098 -33.85 14.29 -53.96
CA ALA A 1098 -33.61 13.60 -55.23
C ALA A 1098 -32.50 14.25 -56.09
N ALA A 1099 -32.30 15.55 -55.96
CA ALA A 1099 -31.29 16.29 -56.71
C ALA A 1099 -30.73 17.47 -55.89
N PRO A 1100 -29.88 17.20 -54.87
CA PRO A 1100 -29.38 18.23 -53.95
C PRO A 1100 -28.67 19.39 -54.68
N ALA A 1101 -27.98 19.12 -55.79
CA ALA A 1101 -27.32 20.15 -56.59
C ALA A 1101 -28.27 21.14 -57.29
N LEU A 1102 -29.55 20.80 -57.44
CA LEU A 1102 -30.60 21.65 -58.01
C LEU A 1102 -31.42 22.37 -56.93
N ALA A 1103 -31.25 21.98 -55.66
CA ALA A 1103 -31.90 22.64 -54.53
C ALA A 1103 -31.23 24.00 -54.26
N SER A 1104 -32.00 24.99 -53.83
CA SER A 1104 -31.43 26.30 -53.50
C SER A 1104 -30.54 26.21 -52.25
N GLN A 1105 -29.46 27.02 -52.20
CA GLN A 1105 -28.41 26.93 -51.16
C GLN A 1105 -28.93 27.05 -49.71
N SER A 1106 -30.11 27.63 -49.49
CA SER A 1106 -30.75 27.70 -48.16
C SER A 1106 -31.29 26.36 -47.64
N PHE A 1107 -31.42 25.33 -48.48
CA PHE A 1107 -32.11 24.06 -48.17
C PHE A 1107 -31.17 22.86 -47.97
N MET A 1108 -29.87 23.04 -48.22
CA MET A 1108 -28.91 21.94 -48.30
C MET A 1108 -28.47 21.37 -46.93
N ASN A 1109 -28.70 22.08 -45.82
CA ASN A 1109 -28.23 21.68 -44.48
C ASN A 1109 -29.35 21.41 -43.45
N LYS A 1110 -30.63 21.27 -43.83
CA LYS A 1110 -31.77 21.25 -42.88
C LYS A 1110 -32.92 20.28 -43.24
N GLN A 1111 -32.63 19.06 -43.68
CA GLN A 1111 -33.59 18.24 -44.44
C GLN A 1111 -34.47 17.24 -43.66
N SER A 1112 -34.46 17.21 -42.33
CA SER A 1112 -35.32 16.26 -41.55
C SER A 1112 -36.78 16.71 -41.33
N PRO A 1113 -37.11 17.99 -41.04
CA PRO A 1113 -38.43 18.37 -40.52
C PRO A 1113 -39.61 18.12 -41.48
N GLN A 1114 -39.43 18.42 -42.77
CA GLN A 1114 -40.52 18.40 -43.76
C GLN A 1114 -40.99 16.97 -44.07
N VAL A 1115 -40.15 15.98 -43.82
CA VAL A 1115 -40.47 14.55 -43.91
C VAL A 1115 -41.68 14.20 -43.04
N LEU A 1116 -41.82 14.85 -41.89
CA LEU A 1116 -42.94 14.64 -40.96
C LEU A 1116 -44.29 14.97 -41.61
N ILE A 1117 -44.34 16.04 -42.43
CA ILE A 1117 -45.55 16.44 -43.15
C ILE A 1117 -45.89 15.43 -44.25
N ALA A 1118 -44.88 14.93 -44.98
CA ALA A 1118 -45.08 13.87 -45.97
C ALA A 1118 -45.63 12.59 -45.33
N ILE A 1119 -45.07 12.18 -44.18
CA ILE A 1119 -45.57 11.04 -43.39
C ILE A 1119 -47.02 11.29 -42.95
N ALA A 1120 -47.34 12.47 -42.41
CA ALA A 1120 -48.68 12.79 -41.96
C ALA A 1120 -49.72 12.73 -43.10
N VAL A 1121 -49.36 13.21 -44.30
CA VAL A 1121 -50.22 13.13 -45.49
C VAL A 1121 -50.41 11.70 -45.98
N LEU A 1122 -49.37 10.85 -45.92
CA LEU A 1122 -49.46 9.43 -46.29
C LEU A 1122 -50.33 8.62 -45.32
N LYS A 1123 -50.40 9.02 -44.05
CA LYS A 1123 -51.26 8.42 -43.01
C LYS A 1123 -52.74 8.85 -43.09
N LEU A 1124 -53.11 9.72 -44.03
CA LEU A 1124 -54.51 10.11 -44.20
C LEU A 1124 -55.35 8.95 -44.71
N SER A 1125 -56.62 8.90 -44.29
CA SER A 1125 -57.58 7.86 -44.72
C SER A 1125 -57.77 7.83 -46.26
N THR A 1126 -57.57 8.97 -46.92
CA THR A 1126 -57.53 9.11 -48.38
C THR A 1126 -56.30 9.90 -48.80
N ILE A 1127 -55.30 9.23 -49.39
CA ILE A 1127 -54.08 9.85 -49.87
C ILE A 1127 -54.38 10.72 -51.11
N PRO A 1128 -53.97 12.01 -51.16
CA PRO A 1128 -54.22 12.88 -52.30
C PRO A 1128 -53.62 12.36 -53.62
N GLN A 1129 -54.37 12.46 -54.72
CA GLN A 1129 -53.95 11.92 -56.03
C GLN A 1129 -52.64 12.53 -56.55
N TRP A 1130 -52.39 13.82 -56.28
CA TRP A 1130 -51.15 14.49 -56.70
C TRP A 1130 -49.90 13.91 -56.02
N MET A 1131 -50.04 13.17 -54.92
CA MET A 1131 -48.91 12.56 -54.22
C MET A 1131 -48.14 11.58 -55.14
N ARG A 1132 -48.86 10.87 -56.04
CA ARG A 1132 -48.26 9.97 -57.04
C ARG A 1132 -47.48 10.68 -58.13
N SER A 1133 -47.75 11.97 -58.36
CA SER A 1133 -46.96 12.78 -59.30
C SER A 1133 -45.71 13.38 -58.66
N VAL A 1134 -45.64 13.44 -57.32
CA VAL A 1134 -44.50 13.98 -56.59
C VAL A 1134 -43.53 12.87 -56.19
N PHE A 1135 -44.04 11.75 -55.65
CA PHE A 1135 -43.29 10.51 -55.44
C PHE A 1135 -43.49 9.56 -56.63
N ASP A 1136 -43.03 10.00 -57.80
CA ASP A 1136 -42.95 9.13 -58.98
C ASP A 1136 -41.72 8.21 -58.93
N SER A 1137 -41.62 7.27 -59.88
CA SER A 1137 -40.51 6.32 -59.88
C SER A 1137 -39.13 6.99 -60.02
N SER A 1138 -39.04 8.12 -60.73
CA SER A 1138 -37.78 8.85 -60.92
C SER A 1138 -37.33 9.59 -59.67
N SER A 1139 -38.25 10.27 -58.99
CA SER A 1139 -37.99 11.01 -57.76
C SER A 1139 -37.59 10.07 -56.62
N ILE A 1140 -38.30 8.96 -56.42
CA ILE A 1140 -37.96 7.96 -55.39
C ILE A 1140 -36.57 7.35 -55.69
N SER A 1141 -36.28 6.98 -56.93
CA SER A 1141 -34.95 6.45 -57.27
C SER A 1141 -33.84 7.50 -57.08
N GLY A 1142 -34.09 8.77 -57.45
CA GLY A 1142 -33.15 9.86 -57.19
C GLY A 1142 -32.92 10.11 -55.70
N ILE A 1143 -33.95 9.97 -54.85
CA ILE A 1143 -33.79 10.04 -53.38
C ILE A 1143 -32.87 8.91 -52.91
N LEU A 1144 -33.07 7.68 -53.40
CA LEU A 1144 -32.29 6.51 -52.99
C LEU A 1144 -30.82 6.57 -53.46
N GLU A 1145 -30.55 7.15 -54.64
CA GLU A 1145 -29.18 7.35 -55.14
C GLU A 1145 -28.35 8.31 -54.28
N ASN A 1146 -29.00 9.29 -53.64
CA ASN A 1146 -28.34 10.29 -52.80
C ASN A 1146 -28.32 9.93 -51.30
N LEU A 1147 -28.96 8.83 -50.90
CA LEU A 1147 -28.96 8.33 -49.54
C LEU A 1147 -27.83 7.31 -49.31
N THR A 1148 -27.20 7.42 -48.15
CA THR A 1148 -26.13 6.54 -47.69
C THR A 1148 -26.41 6.09 -46.25
N ALA A 1149 -25.65 5.10 -45.76
CA ALA A 1149 -25.77 4.65 -44.37
C ALA A 1149 -25.43 5.75 -43.33
N SER A 1150 -24.76 6.84 -43.71
CA SER A 1150 -24.32 7.92 -42.80
C SER A 1150 -25.31 9.06 -42.62
N ASN A 1151 -26.26 9.21 -43.53
CA ASN A 1151 -27.23 10.31 -43.58
C ASN A 1151 -28.69 9.81 -43.51
N LEU A 1152 -28.90 8.53 -43.20
CA LEU A 1152 -30.21 7.96 -42.92
C LEU A 1152 -30.68 8.34 -41.50
N SER A 1153 -31.79 9.07 -41.39
CA SER A 1153 -32.46 9.37 -40.12
C SER A 1153 -33.66 8.45 -39.88
N SER A 1154 -34.16 8.39 -38.64
CA SER A 1154 -35.39 7.65 -38.32
C SER A 1154 -36.60 8.18 -39.09
N GLU A 1155 -36.69 9.48 -39.33
CA GLU A 1155 -37.82 10.12 -40.02
C GLU A 1155 -37.86 9.71 -41.50
N ILE A 1156 -36.70 9.68 -42.17
CA ILE A 1156 -36.59 9.22 -43.57
C ILE A 1156 -37.01 7.74 -43.68
N LEU A 1157 -36.64 6.93 -42.69
CA LEU A 1157 -37.02 5.51 -42.66
C LEU A 1157 -38.53 5.32 -42.46
N VAL A 1158 -39.15 6.12 -41.58
CA VAL A 1158 -40.62 6.14 -41.42
C VAL A 1158 -41.31 6.55 -42.73
N LEU A 1159 -40.76 7.52 -43.46
CA LEU A 1159 -41.28 7.91 -44.77
C LEU A 1159 -41.27 6.73 -45.76
N PHE A 1160 -40.16 5.99 -45.86
CA PHE A 1160 -40.10 4.80 -46.70
C PHE A 1160 -41.08 3.72 -46.27
N ARG A 1161 -41.28 3.53 -44.96
CA ARG A 1161 -42.27 2.58 -44.44
C ARG A 1161 -43.70 2.97 -44.84
N GLU A 1162 -44.05 4.25 -44.76
CA GLU A 1162 -45.40 4.70 -45.15
C GLU A 1162 -45.59 4.72 -46.68
N LEU A 1163 -44.54 4.98 -47.46
CA LEU A 1163 -44.55 4.80 -48.92
C LEU A 1163 -44.72 3.33 -49.32
N LEU A 1164 -44.10 2.40 -48.58
CA LEU A 1164 -44.27 0.96 -48.75
C LEU A 1164 -45.72 0.54 -48.50
N LYS A 1165 -46.29 0.89 -47.33
CA LYS A 1165 -47.68 0.57 -46.96
C LYS A 1165 -48.69 1.14 -47.96
N SER A 1166 -48.38 2.29 -48.57
CA SER A 1166 -49.24 2.99 -49.51
C SER A 1166 -49.06 2.54 -50.97
N ASN A 1167 -48.23 1.52 -51.24
CA ASN A 1167 -47.91 0.97 -52.56
C ASN A 1167 -47.29 1.99 -53.55
N PHE A 1168 -46.35 2.83 -53.08
CA PHE A 1168 -45.60 3.77 -53.92
C PHE A 1168 -44.24 3.22 -54.40
N LEU A 1169 -43.69 2.22 -53.72
CA LEU A 1169 -42.35 1.69 -54.00
C LEU A 1169 -42.38 0.54 -55.01
N SER A 1170 -41.44 0.53 -55.95
CA SER A 1170 -41.20 -0.61 -56.85
C SER A 1170 -40.35 -1.69 -56.18
N THR A 1171 -40.37 -2.92 -56.70
CA THR A 1171 -39.55 -4.04 -56.19
C THR A 1171 -38.05 -3.74 -56.24
N GLU A 1172 -37.59 -2.99 -57.24
CA GLU A 1172 -36.19 -2.57 -57.38
C GLU A 1172 -35.81 -1.54 -56.31
N GLN A 1173 -36.68 -0.57 -56.05
CA GLN A 1173 -36.47 0.45 -55.00
C GLN A 1173 -36.46 -0.18 -53.60
N ILE A 1174 -37.32 -1.17 -53.35
CA ILE A 1174 -37.33 -1.95 -52.09
C ILE A 1174 -35.99 -2.67 -51.88
N ALA A 1175 -35.42 -3.26 -52.93
CA ALA A 1175 -34.12 -3.93 -52.85
C ALA A 1175 -32.99 -2.94 -52.50
N THR A 1176 -32.98 -1.76 -53.11
CA THR A 1176 -32.01 -0.69 -52.83
C THR A 1176 -32.12 -0.19 -51.37
N ILE A 1177 -33.34 0.01 -50.86
CA ILE A 1177 -33.57 0.39 -49.46
C ILE A 1177 -33.02 -0.69 -48.52
N ASN A 1178 -33.29 -1.97 -48.79
CA ASN A 1178 -32.78 -3.09 -48.00
C ASN A 1178 -31.25 -3.13 -47.93
N GLN A 1179 -30.57 -2.80 -49.03
CA GLN A 1179 -29.10 -2.71 -49.06
C GLN A 1179 -28.58 -1.58 -48.17
N ILE A 1180 -29.21 -0.40 -48.22
CA ILE A 1180 -28.83 0.76 -47.38
C ILE A 1180 -29.05 0.45 -45.89
N LEU A 1181 -30.16 -0.21 -45.53
CA LEU A 1181 -30.47 -0.58 -44.15
C LEU A 1181 -29.50 -1.62 -43.58
N GLN A 1182 -29.05 -2.58 -44.39
CA GLN A 1182 -28.03 -3.55 -43.98
C GLN A 1182 -26.67 -2.90 -43.71
N GLU A 1183 -26.25 -1.94 -44.52
CA GLU A 1183 -25.01 -1.17 -44.30
C GLU A 1183 -25.11 -0.24 -43.09
N CYS A 1184 -26.28 0.37 -42.85
CA CYS A 1184 -26.54 1.18 -41.65
C CYS A 1184 -26.46 0.33 -40.37
N ARG A 1185 -27.07 -0.86 -40.36
CA ARG A 1185 -27.02 -1.80 -39.23
C ARG A 1185 -25.58 -2.16 -38.85
N LYS A 1186 -24.70 -2.42 -39.82
CA LYS A 1186 -23.27 -2.71 -39.56
C LYS A 1186 -22.53 -1.57 -38.86
N ARG A 1187 -22.82 -0.31 -39.23
CA ARG A 1187 -22.14 0.88 -38.70
C ARG A 1187 -22.54 1.22 -37.27
N VAL A 1188 -23.82 1.06 -36.93
CA VAL A 1188 -24.32 1.36 -35.56
C VAL A 1188 -23.69 0.42 -34.53
N TYR A 1189 -23.44 -0.85 -34.87
CA TYR A 1189 -22.74 -1.78 -33.97
C TYR A 1189 -21.27 -1.42 -33.71
N THR A 1190 -20.58 -0.74 -34.63
CA THR A 1190 -19.17 -0.34 -34.47
C THR A 1190 -18.95 0.95 -33.66
N ASN A 1191 -19.97 1.81 -33.54
CA ASN A 1191 -19.84 3.13 -32.89
C ASN A 1191 -20.31 3.18 -31.43
N ASN A 1192 -20.98 2.14 -30.91
CA ASN A 1192 -21.52 2.11 -29.54
C ASN A 1192 -20.45 1.91 -28.42
N ALA A 1193 -19.17 2.17 -28.70
CA ALA A 1193 -18.09 2.07 -27.71
C ALA A 1193 -17.70 3.41 -27.07
N GLN A 1194 -18.30 4.52 -27.51
CA GLN A 1194 -17.89 5.85 -27.04
C GLN A 1194 -19.04 6.83 -27.19
N ASP A 1195 -19.85 6.96 -26.14
CA ASP A 1195 -20.69 8.13 -25.90
C ASP A 1195 -20.64 8.41 -24.40
N ASP A 1196 -19.86 9.43 -24.05
CA ASP A 1196 -19.70 9.97 -22.71
C ASP A 1196 -20.97 10.73 -22.27
N LEU A 1197 -21.33 10.59 -20.98
CA LEU A 1197 -22.49 11.26 -20.37
C LEU A 1197 -22.30 12.80 -20.34
N PRO A 1198 -23.35 13.59 -20.62
CA PRO A 1198 -23.31 15.06 -20.61
C PRO A 1198 -23.54 15.63 -19.19
N ASN A 1199 -22.80 15.15 -18.19
CA ASN A 1199 -22.95 15.62 -16.80
C ASN A 1199 -21.96 16.75 -16.42
N GLU A 1200 -20.97 17.06 -17.26
CA GLU A 1200 -19.88 17.99 -16.92
C GLU A 1200 -20.21 19.49 -17.15
N ALA A 1201 -21.19 19.81 -18.00
CA ALA A 1201 -21.52 21.21 -18.34
C ALA A 1201 -22.30 21.95 -17.24
N ILE A 1202 -22.99 21.22 -16.36
CA ILE A 1202 -23.95 21.77 -15.39
C ILE A 1202 -23.26 22.44 -14.19
N LYS A 1203 -22.06 21.96 -13.83
CA LYS A 1203 -21.26 22.56 -12.75
C LYS A 1203 -20.76 23.96 -13.08
N LYS A 1204 -20.67 24.34 -14.37
CA LYS A 1204 -20.16 25.63 -14.82
C LYS A 1204 -21.22 26.75 -14.86
N VAL A 1205 -22.49 26.43 -15.01
CA VAL A 1205 -23.55 27.44 -15.25
C VAL A 1205 -23.99 28.16 -13.97
N PHE A 1206 -23.95 27.49 -12.81
CA PHE A 1206 -24.35 28.08 -11.53
C PHE A 1206 -23.18 28.56 -10.65
N THR A 1207 -21.93 28.43 -11.14
CA THR A 1207 -20.73 28.90 -10.45
C THR A 1207 -20.13 30.16 -11.07
N ALA A 1208 -20.37 30.39 -12.37
CA ALA A 1208 -19.90 31.57 -13.07
C ALA A 1208 -20.90 32.74 -12.96
N SER A 1209 -20.35 33.95 -13.02
CA SER A 1209 -20.98 35.27 -12.86
C SER A 1209 -22.44 35.40 -13.28
N TYR A 1210 -23.16 36.24 -12.54
CA TYR A 1210 -24.54 36.76 -12.71
C TYR A 1210 -24.90 37.22 -14.15
N ASP A 1211 -24.94 36.30 -15.10
CA ASP A 1211 -25.44 36.54 -16.45
C ASP A 1211 -26.77 35.81 -16.62
N THR A 1212 -27.85 36.59 -16.68
CA THR A 1212 -29.19 36.09 -16.99
C THR A 1212 -29.23 35.37 -18.34
N GLY A 1213 -28.26 35.65 -19.23
CA GLY A 1213 -28.00 34.91 -20.46
C GLY A 1213 -27.71 33.43 -20.24
N ASP A 1214 -26.79 33.08 -19.33
CA ASP A 1214 -26.36 31.69 -19.09
C ASP A 1214 -27.50 30.82 -18.53
N ILE A 1215 -28.34 31.40 -17.67
CA ILE A 1215 -29.52 30.73 -17.12
C ILE A 1215 -30.58 30.52 -18.20
N CYS A 1216 -30.76 31.51 -19.06
CA CYS A 1216 -31.67 31.44 -20.19
C CYS A 1216 -31.23 30.32 -21.16
N GLU A 1217 -29.95 30.26 -21.50
CA GLU A 1217 -29.38 29.18 -22.31
C GLU A 1217 -29.58 27.82 -21.67
N PHE A 1218 -29.30 27.68 -20.36
CA PHE A 1218 -29.52 26.43 -19.63
C PHE A 1218 -30.99 25.97 -19.64
N LEU A 1219 -31.94 26.87 -19.40
CA LEU A 1219 -33.36 26.53 -19.44
C LEU A 1219 -33.82 26.16 -20.87
N ILE A 1220 -33.24 26.81 -21.89
CA ILE A 1220 -33.48 26.45 -23.30
C ILE A 1220 -32.92 25.05 -23.59
N ASP A 1221 -31.70 24.74 -23.15
CA ASP A 1221 -31.08 23.43 -23.32
C ASP A 1221 -31.87 22.33 -22.59
N LEU A 1222 -32.35 22.61 -21.37
CA LEU A 1222 -33.23 21.72 -20.61
C LEU A 1222 -34.56 21.48 -21.36
N MET A 1223 -35.18 22.53 -21.89
CA MET A 1223 -36.39 22.43 -22.71
C MET A 1223 -36.15 21.59 -23.98
N THR A 1224 -35.02 21.77 -24.66
CA THR A 1224 -34.72 21.06 -25.92
C THR A 1224 -34.35 19.59 -25.71
N SER A 1225 -33.64 19.25 -24.64
CA SER A 1225 -33.24 17.87 -24.33
C SER A 1225 -34.43 16.98 -23.98
N GLU A 1226 -35.42 17.50 -23.25
CA GLU A 1226 -36.61 16.73 -22.84
C GLU A 1226 -37.63 16.52 -23.95
N ALA A 1227 -37.78 17.45 -24.89
CA ALA A 1227 -38.72 17.32 -26.00
C ALA A 1227 -38.40 16.11 -26.92
N TYR A 1228 -37.14 15.65 -26.90
CA TYR A 1228 -36.70 14.44 -27.61
C TYR A 1228 -37.09 13.13 -26.90
N ILE A 1229 -37.44 13.16 -25.62
CA ILE A 1229 -37.71 11.96 -24.80
C ILE A 1229 -39.21 11.65 -24.76
N ASP A 1230 -40.09 12.65 -24.75
CA ASP A 1230 -41.52 12.53 -24.41
C ASP A 1230 -42.51 12.36 -25.59
N THR A 1231 -42.05 12.24 -26.84
CA THR A 1231 -42.94 12.00 -28.00
C THR A 1231 -43.43 10.54 -28.05
N VAL A 1232 -44.22 10.15 -27.05
CA VAL A 1232 -44.72 8.77 -26.81
C VAL A 1232 -45.95 8.42 -27.65
N SER A 1233 -46.60 9.35 -28.36
CA SER A 1233 -47.75 9.02 -29.22
C SER A 1233 -47.44 8.84 -30.72
N LEU A 1234 -46.19 9.02 -31.15
CA LEU A 1234 -45.75 8.72 -32.53
C LEU A 1234 -44.43 7.93 -32.69
N GLY A 1235 -43.78 7.48 -31.60
CA GLY A 1235 -42.58 6.62 -31.66
C GLY A 1235 -41.29 7.38 -31.95
N PHE A 1236 -41.06 8.46 -31.19
CA PHE A 1236 -40.01 9.48 -31.28
C PHE A 1236 -38.55 9.33 -30.73
N HIS A 1237 -38.10 8.26 -30.05
CA HIS A 1237 -36.86 8.24 -29.20
C HIS A 1237 -35.43 8.39 -29.82
N THR A 1238 -34.38 8.38 -28.98
CA THR A 1238 -32.95 8.62 -29.29
C THR A 1238 -32.41 8.02 -30.60
N GLY A 1239 -31.61 8.82 -31.33
CA GLY A 1239 -31.28 8.63 -32.75
C GLY A 1239 -30.64 7.31 -33.17
N SER A 1240 -29.92 6.59 -32.30
CA SER A 1240 -29.34 5.27 -32.63
C SER A 1240 -30.27 4.09 -32.30
N LYS A 1241 -30.98 4.14 -31.16
CA LYS A 1241 -31.87 3.07 -30.71
C LYS A 1241 -33.19 3.04 -31.50
N LYS A 1242 -33.80 4.19 -31.73
CA LYS A 1242 -35.02 4.31 -32.54
C LYS A 1242 -34.78 3.99 -34.01
N LEU A 1243 -33.64 4.41 -34.58
CA LEU A 1243 -33.30 4.04 -35.95
C LEU A 1243 -33.26 2.50 -36.10
N PHE A 1244 -32.78 1.78 -35.08
CA PHE A 1244 -32.80 0.33 -35.05
C PHE A 1244 -34.22 -0.26 -34.93
N GLU A 1245 -35.06 0.27 -34.01
CA GLU A 1245 -36.46 -0.13 -33.89
C GLU A 1245 -37.24 0.10 -35.19
N GLU A 1246 -37.00 1.22 -35.87
CA GLU A 1246 -37.60 1.57 -37.15
C GLU A 1246 -37.09 0.69 -38.31
N ILE A 1247 -35.82 0.28 -38.30
CA ILE A 1247 -35.28 -0.72 -39.24
C ILE A 1247 -36.04 -2.05 -39.09
N GLU A 1248 -36.26 -2.53 -37.88
CA GLU A 1248 -37.00 -3.77 -37.62
C GLU A 1248 -38.47 -3.65 -38.04
N MET A 1249 -39.12 -2.51 -37.77
CA MET A 1249 -40.50 -2.24 -38.20
C MET A 1249 -40.66 -2.11 -39.73
N PHE A 1250 -39.62 -1.65 -40.42
CA PHE A 1250 -39.59 -1.65 -41.89
C PHE A 1250 -39.56 -3.09 -42.42
N TYR A 1251 -38.71 -3.95 -41.85
CA TYR A 1251 -38.66 -5.38 -42.21
C TYR A 1251 -39.95 -6.14 -41.90
N SER A 1252 -40.61 -5.86 -40.77
CA SER A 1252 -41.90 -6.48 -40.45
C SER A 1252 -42.97 -6.11 -41.48
N SER A 1253 -42.95 -4.87 -42.00
CA SER A 1253 -43.89 -4.38 -43.01
C SER A 1253 -43.73 -5.06 -44.38
N LEU A 1254 -42.56 -5.66 -44.67
CA LEU A 1254 -42.32 -6.44 -45.90
C LEU A 1254 -42.90 -7.86 -45.84
N SER A 1255 -43.19 -8.38 -44.65
CA SER A 1255 -43.54 -9.80 -44.44
C SER A 1255 -45.04 -10.12 -44.56
N VAL A 1256 -45.90 -9.14 -44.80
CA VAL A 1256 -47.37 -9.28 -44.68
C VAL A 1256 -48.06 -9.81 -45.96
N ASP A 1257 -47.34 -10.08 -47.04
CA ASP A 1257 -47.95 -10.35 -48.36
C ASP A 1257 -47.83 -11.80 -48.89
N ASP A 1258 -47.80 -12.82 -48.01
CA ASP A 1258 -47.82 -14.24 -48.42
C ASP A 1258 -48.96 -15.06 -47.75
N GLY A 1259 -50.13 -14.44 -47.60
CA GLY A 1259 -51.30 -15.03 -46.93
C GLY A 1259 -52.61 -14.95 -47.72
N GLY A 1260 -52.57 -14.93 -49.06
CA GLY A 1260 -53.74 -14.88 -49.92
C GLY A 1260 -54.05 -16.19 -50.66
N CYS A 1261 -54.33 -17.29 -49.94
CA CYS A 1261 -55.01 -18.48 -50.50
C CYS A 1261 -55.61 -19.42 -49.43
N ARG A 1262 -56.52 -18.93 -48.58
CA ARG A 1262 -57.84 -19.52 -48.26
C ARG A 1262 -58.58 -18.72 -47.21
#